data_AF-A0A0L8IGX5-F1
#
_entry.id   AF-A0A0L8IGX5-F1
#
_cell.length_a   1.000
_cell.length_b   1.000
_cell.length_c   1.000
_cell.angle_alpha   90.00
_cell.angle_beta   90.00
_cell.angle_gamma   90.00
#
_symmetry.space_group_name_H-M   'P 1'
#
loop_
_entity.id
_entity.type
_entity.pdbx_description
1 polymer ?
#
loop_
_entity_poly.entity_id
_entity_poly.type
_entity_poly.pdbx_seq_one_letter_code
_entity_poly.pdbx_strand_id
1 'polypeptide(L)'
;MRKCHLNTCPVGIATQDPVLRKKFAGKPEHVVNYAFHVAEEVREIMAKLGFRTFQEMIGRTDKLMLKPNSSNRKANLLNFDLILTNAQAINPDANIIGRTVDQNFDLDKRLDNILIMKAKDVIEGRAKKKIIDMQITNEDRAFASTLSYHISRKYVEIGLPENSIVIQLRGSGGQSMGAFLARGVHIYLEGDANDYVGKCLSGGEIVIYPPLSSPPEFKSEDNIIVGNVVLYGASSGKAFFRGQAAERFCVRNSGAVAVSEGCGDHGCEYMTGGKVLILGLTGRNFAAGMSGGLAYVYDKMKMFHQRCNVDSVSLESLVEPEDLNFVFDLLCEFQIKTGSEVATDIINHWATEQHEFVKVYPHEYRRCLEKQAADARKMAAKFAAAVEAELSTIVSAENSATATSSNETENASKSTISSDGMLKPIADPDKSLINSGIRTPVTPIPSDFKEDMINELTDDGGLDKLKENGKIADIEDTIQDVAMEQKNLVRKYDKLRGFVKYKRSTNQYRETSDRLEDWGEIFNHAKVKQNLQMQAARCMDCGVPFCQSDNGCPLSNIIPKWNDLVFQGNWKEALATLLQTNNFPEFTGRVCPAPCEGSCVLGINSSPVTIKNIECAIIDHAFSNGWIVPVIPKIRTGKQIAVIGSGPSGLAVAHQLNKAGHSVTVYERNDRIGGLLRYGIPSMKLSKKVVQRRVDLMTAEGIEFKTNINVGKDVSAVELHRKHDAMVLTLGSTWPRDLKIPGRELDGIYFAMTFLSTWQKIQESNSSDQSSISAKDKNVLVIGGGDTGVDCIGTSLRQ
;
A
#
# COMPACT_ATOMS: atom_id res chain seq x y z
N MET A 1 -9.63 -33.94 4.13
CA MET A 1 -10.75 -33.02 4.48
C MET A 1 -10.57 -31.61 3.92
N ARG A 2 -9.49 -30.84 4.20
CA ARG A 2 -9.21 -29.52 3.55
C ARG A 2 -10.38 -28.50 3.57
N LYS A 3 -11.24 -28.54 4.61
CA LYS A 3 -12.44 -27.69 4.78
C LYS A 3 -12.26 -26.55 5.80
N CYS A 4 -11.04 -26.07 6.01
CA CYS A 4 -10.74 -25.10 7.08
C CYS A 4 -11.54 -23.79 6.94
N HIS A 5 -11.73 -23.31 5.70
CA HIS A 5 -12.47 -22.10 5.38
C HIS A 5 -13.98 -22.17 5.64
N LEU A 6 -14.55 -23.38 5.80
CA LEU A 6 -15.99 -23.57 6.02
C LEU A 6 -16.38 -23.56 7.49
N ASN A 7 -15.41 -23.44 8.42
CA ASN A 7 -15.65 -23.56 9.86
C ASN A 7 -16.22 -24.93 10.31
N THR A 8 -16.22 -25.95 9.44
CA THR A 8 -16.83 -27.28 9.69
C THR A 8 -15.78 -28.38 9.95
N CYS A 9 -14.70 -28.09 10.69
CA CYS A 9 -13.68 -29.09 10.96
C CYS A 9 -14.25 -30.20 11.87
N PRO A 10 -14.35 -31.46 11.41
CA PRO A 10 -15.02 -32.53 12.17
C PRO A 10 -14.26 -32.95 13.43
N VAL A 11 -12.97 -32.62 13.50
CA VAL A 11 -12.03 -32.99 14.57
C VAL A 11 -11.66 -31.80 15.46
N GLY A 12 -12.37 -30.67 15.33
CA GLY A 12 -12.18 -29.52 16.22
C GLY A 12 -10.87 -28.74 16.06
N ILE A 13 -10.10 -28.96 14.98
CA ILE A 13 -8.82 -28.27 14.74
C ILE A 13 -9.03 -26.86 14.17
N ALA A 14 -9.59 -26.75 12.97
CA ALA A 14 -9.76 -25.48 12.25
C ALA A 14 -11.24 -25.05 12.23
N THR A 15 -11.79 -24.75 13.41
CA THR A 15 -13.19 -24.32 13.60
C THR A 15 -13.34 -23.50 14.88
N GLN A 16 -14.20 -22.48 14.86
CA GLN A 16 -14.66 -21.69 15.99
C GLN A 16 -16.01 -22.18 16.55
N ASP A 17 -16.66 -23.15 15.90
CA ASP A 17 -17.90 -23.76 16.38
C ASP A 17 -17.65 -24.49 17.73
N PRO A 18 -18.34 -24.11 18.82
CA PRO A 18 -18.12 -24.72 20.14
C PRO A 18 -18.39 -26.24 20.18
N VAL A 19 -19.36 -26.74 19.40
CA VAL A 19 -19.71 -28.17 19.33
C VAL A 19 -18.60 -28.95 18.63
N LEU A 20 -18.05 -28.41 17.55
CA LEU A 20 -16.96 -29.05 16.83
C LEU A 20 -15.62 -28.93 17.59
N ARG A 21 -15.35 -27.80 18.25
CA ARG A 21 -14.16 -27.62 19.10
C ARG A 21 -14.08 -28.63 20.24
N LYS A 22 -15.22 -29.01 20.84
CA LYS A 22 -15.27 -30.07 21.86
C LYS A 22 -14.78 -31.44 21.35
N LYS A 23 -14.73 -31.66 20.03
CA LYS A 23 -14.20 -32.89 19.42
C LYS A 23 -12.68 -32.90 19.31
N PHE A 24 -11.98 -31.82 19.66
CA PHE A 24 -10.53 -31.76 19.62
C PHE A 24 -9.92 -32.66 20.70
N ALA A 25 -9.34 -33.78 20.28
CA ALA A 25 -8.68 -34.75 21.14
C ALA A 25 -7.14 -34.60 21.19
N GLY A 26 -6.59 -33.58 20.53
CA GLY A 26 -5.14 -33.34 20.50
C GLY A 26 -4.62 -32.91 21.87
N LYS A 27 -3.46 -33.44 22.26
CA LYS A 27 -2.77 -33.07 23.50
C LYS A 27 -1.35 -32.55 23.20
N PRO A 28 -0.76 -31.68 24.04
CA PRO A 28 0.61 -31.22 23.84
C PRO A 28 1.62 -32.35 23.66
N GLU A 29 1.43 -33.47 24.36
CA GLU A 29 2.31 -34.65 24.31
C GLU A 29 2.37 -35.26 22.90
N HIS A 30 1.30 -35.16 22.11
CA HIS A 30 1.30 -35.67 20.74
C HIS A 30 2.29 -34.89 19.85
N VAL A 31 2.37 -33.56 20.04
CA VAL A 31 3.31 -32.70 19.30
C VAL A 31 4.74 -32.89 19.81
N VAL A 32 4.91 -33.03 21.13
CA VAL A 32 6.21 -33.34 21.75
C VAL A 32 6.77 -34.66 21.22
N ASN A 33 5.97 -35.72 21.22
CA ASN A 33 6.36 -37.03 20.70
C ASN A 33 6.72 -36.96 19.21
N TYR A 34 5.91 -36.26 18.41
CA TYR A 34 6.23 -36.02 16.99
C TYR A 34 7.59 -35.33 16.83
N ALA A 35 7.86 -34.27 17.58
CA ALA A 35 9.14 -33.56 17.51
C ALA A 35 10.32 -34.44 17.96
N PHE A 36 10.15 -35.27 18.98
CA PHE A 36 11.18 -36.23 19.41
C PHE A 36 11.45 -37.31 18.35
N HIS A 37 10.41 -37.85 17.72
CA HIS A 37 10.57 -38.82 16.63
C HIS A 37 11.31 -38.21 15.44
N VAL A 38 10.95 -37.00 15.02
CA VAL A 38 11.66 -36.28 13.95
C VAL A 38 13.12 -36.00 14.35
N ALA A 39 13.37 -35.57 15.59
CA ALA A 39 14.73 -35.30 16.06
C ALA A 39 15.59 -36.58 16.16
N GLU A 40 15.00 -37.71 16.57
CA GLU A 40 15.65 -39.02 16.59
C GLU A 40 16.00 -39.48 15.18
N GLU A 41 15.06 -39.42 14.24
CA GLU A 41 15.30 -39.78 12.83
C GLU A 41 16.42 -38.91 12.22
N VAL A 42 16.39 -37.60 12.47
CA VAL A 42 17.46 -36.69 12.05
C VAL A 42 18.81 -37.11 12.65
N ARG A 43 18.88 -37.47 13.93
CA ARG A 43 20.11 -37.95 14.58
C ARG A 43 20.61 -39.28 14.01
N GLU A 44 19.73 -40.20 13.69
CA GLU A 44 20.10 -41.44 13.01
C GLU A 44 20.70 -41.17 11.62
N ILE A 45 20.10 -40.26 10.85
CA ILE A 45 20.61 -39.85 9.54
C ILE A 45 21.96 -39.13 9.69
N MET A 46 22.09 -38.23 10.66
CA MET A 46 23.35 -37.55 11.01
C MET A 46 24.46 -38.58 11.27
N ALA A 47 24.19 -39.57 12.12
CA ALA A 47 25.14 -40.62 12.46
C ALA A 47 25.56 -41.45 11.23
N LYS A 48 24.59 -41.82 10.37
CA LYS A 48 24.87 -42.53 9.10
C LYS A 48 25.75 -41.73 8.14
N LEU A 49 25.60 -40.40 8.12
CA LEU A 49 26.38 -39.51 7.27
C LEU A 49 27.71 -39.06 7.90
N GLY A 50 27.97 -39.44 9.16
CA GLY A 50 29.21 -39.15 9.88
C GLY A 50 29.25 -37.78 10.56
N PHE A 51 28.10 -37.15 10.79
CA PHE A 51 27.99 -35.84 11.45
C PHE A 51 27.67 -36.01 12.94
N ARG A 52 28.31 -35.19 13.78
CA ARG A 52 28.09 -35.20 15.24
C ARG A 52 27.10 -34.13 15.68
N THR A 53 27.03 -33.03 14.95
CA THR A 53 26.12 -31.92 15.24
C THR A 53 25.33 -31.54 13.99
N PHE A 54 24.11 -31.04 14.19
CA PHE A 54 23.27 -30.59 13.07
C PHE A 54 23.94 -29.43 12.30
N GLN A 55 24.75 -28.62 13.01
CA GLN A 55 25.45 -27.50 12.43
C GLN A 55 26.50 -27.91 11.37
N GLU A 56 27.12 -29.07 11.52
CA GLU A 56 28.06 -29.63 10.53
C GLU A 56 27.38 -30.02 9.21
N MET A 57 26.06 -30.25 9.22
CA MET A 57 25.27 -30.64 8.04
C MET A 57 24.79 -29.45 7.21
N ILE A 58 24.53 -28.30 7.84
CA ILE A 58 23.95 -27.14 7.15
C ILE A 58 24.87 -26.73 5.99
N GLY A 59 24.30 -26.59 4.78
CA GLY A 59 25.04 -26.18 3.58
C GLY A 59 25.88 -27.26 2.90
N ARG A 60 25.95 -28.50 3.44
CA ARG A 60 26.75 -29.62 2.89
C ARG A 60 26.09 -30.31 1.70
N THR A 61 25.92 -29.59 0.59
CA THR A 61 25.37 -30.17 -0.65
C THR A 61 26.26 -31.26 -1.24
N ASP A 62 27.55 -31.32 -0.89
CA ASP A 62 28.49 -32.39 -1.26
C ASP A 62 28.10 -33.77 -0.70
N LYS A 63 27.21 -33.81 0.31
CA LYS A 63 26.64 -35.05 0.85
C LYS A 63 25.33 -35.47 0.19
N LEU A 64 24.85 -34.69 -0.77
CA LEU A 64 23.64 -35.00 -1.53
C LEU A 64 24.02 -35.49 -2.92
N MET A 65 23.34 -36.53 -3.38
CA MET A 65 23.46 -37.00 -4.75
C MET A 65 22.10 -37.38 -5.30
N LEU A 66 21.93 -37.22 -6.62
CA LEU A 66 20.71 -37.65 -7.29
C LEU A 66 20.64 -39.18 -7.24
N LYS A 67 19.55 -39.73 -6.68
CA LYS A 67 19.22 -41.14 -6.83
C LYS A 67 18.53 -41.33 -8.19
N PRO A 68 19.16 -41.99 -9.18
CA PRO A 68 18.56 -42.17 -10.50
C PRO A 68 17.31 -43.06 -10.40
N ASN A 69 16.24 -42.68 -11.12
CA ASN A 69 15.02 -43.48 -11.21
C ASN A 69 14.86 -44.04 -12.63
N SER A 70 15.32 -45.27 -12.82
CA SER A 70 15.32 -45.97 -14.11
C SER A 70 13.92 -46.21 -14.69
N SER A 71 12.86 -46.16 -13.88
CA SER A 71 11.48 -46.47 -14.30
C SER A 71 10.73 -45.28 -14.91
N ASN A 72 11.10 -44.04 -14.61
CA ASN A 72 10.36 -42.85 -15.04
C ASN A 72 11.18 -41.97 -15.99
N ARG A 73 10.90 -42.08 -17.29
CA ARG A 73 11.56 -41.31 -18.35
C ARG A 73 11.51 -39.79 -18.14
N LYS A 74 10.45 -39.23 -17.53
CA LYS A 74 10.35 -37.78 -17.28
C LYS A 74 11.23 -37.33 -16.12
N ALA A 75 11.40 -38.18 -15.10
CA ALA A 75 12.28 -37.88 -13.96
C ALA A 75 13.75 -37.74 -14.39
N ASN A 76 14.16 -38.53 -15.39
CA ASN A 76 15.51 -38.47 -15.96
C ASN A 76 15.81 -37.18 -16.74
N LEU A 77 14.82 -36.31 -16.98
CA LEU A 77 14.99 -35.01 -17.62
C LEU A 77 15.24 -33.86 -16.62
N LEU A 78 15.14 -34.12 -15.32
CA LEU A 78 15.33 -33.11 -14.29
C LEU A 78 16.83 -32.88 -14.05
N ASN A 79 17.25 -31.61 -14.09
CA ASN A 79 18.59 -31.18 -13.73
C ASN A 79 18.53 -30.51 -12.34
N PHE A 80 19.32 -31.04 -11.40
CA PHE A 80 19.41 -30.55 -10.01
C PHE A 80 20.72 -29.82 -9.70
N ASP A 81 21.53 -29.50 -10.71
CA ASP A 81 22.86 -28.89 -10.55
C ASP A 81 22.77 -27.60 -9.74
N LEU A 82 21.76 -26.76 -9.96
CA LEU A 82 21.57 -25.51 -9.20
C LEU A 82 21.32 -25.71 -7.70
N ILE A 83 20.81 -26.89 -7.30
CA ILE A 83 20.54 -27.22 -5.89
C ILE A 83 21.72 -27.98 -5.27
N LEU A 84 22.43 -28.79 -6.07
CA LEU A 84 23.56 -29.62 -5.61
C LEU A 84 24.90 -28.89 -5.67
N THR A 85 25.04 -27.84 -6.47
CA THR A 85 26.30 -27.08 -6.58
C THR A 85 26.68 -26.49 -5.23
N ASN A 86 27.88 -26.83 -4.76
CA ASN A 86 28.42 -26.29 -3.52
C ASN A 86 28.77 -24.81 -3.69
N ALA A 87 28.35 -23.96 -2.75
CA ALA A 87 28.63 -22.52 -2.81
C ALA A 87 30.14 -22.21 -2.82
N GLN A 88 30.98 -23.04 -2.18
CA GLN A 88 32.45 -22.90 -2.21
C GLN A 88 33.05 -23.17 -3.58
N ALA A 89 32.39 -23.99 -4.42
CA ALA A 89 32.82 -24.21 -5.79
C ALA A 89 32.59 -22.98 -6.69
N ILE A 90 31.67 -22.09 -6.30
CA ILE A 90 31.36 -20.84 -7.01
C ILE A 90 32.16 -19.68 -6.41
N ASN A 91 32.25 -19.60 -5.07
CA ASN A 91 33.00 -18.60 -4.33
C ASN A 91 33.78 -19.29 -3.20
N PRO A 92 35.11 -19.44 -3.32
CA PRO A 92 35.95 -20.13 -2.33
C PRO A 92 35.82 -19.58 -0.90
N ASP A 93 35.51 -18.29 -0.75
CA ASP A 93 35.36 -17.61 0.54
C ASP A 93 33.94 -17.72 1.11
N ALA A 94 33.02 -18.38 0.41
CA ALA A 94 31.64 -18.55 0.87
C ALA A 94 31.60 -19.37 2.17
N ASN A 95 31.05 -18.77 3.22
CA ASN A 95 30.78 -19.48 4.45
C ASN A 95 29.59 -20.44 4.25
N ILE A 96 29.87 -21.73 4.13
CA ILE A 96 28.85 -22.79 4.03
C ILE A 96 28.42 -23.33 5.39
N ILE A 97 29.11 -22.97 6.48
CA ILE A 97 28.76 -23.40 7.83
C ILE A 97 27.82 -22.36 8.43
N GLY A 98 26.57 -22.74 8.67
CA GLY A 98 25.63 -21.91 9.41
C GLY A 98 26.25 -21.44 10.74
N ARG A 99 26.08 -20.17 11.07
CA ARG A 99 26.50 -19.63 12.36
C ARG A 99 25.59 -18.49 12.73
N THR A 100 25.37 -18.32 14.03
CA THR A 100 24.81 -17.09 14.55
C THR A 100 25.86 -16.01 14.38
N VAL A 101 25.52 -14.94 13.65
CA VAL A 101 26.33 -13.72 13.58
C VAL A 101 25.64 -12.70 14.46
N ASP A 102 26.38 -12.13 15.41
CA ASP A 102 25.87 -11.05 16.22
C ASP A 102 25.59 -9.84 15.32
N GLN A 103 24.37 -9.33 15.40
CA GLN A 103 23.96 -8.14 14.65
C GLN A 103 24.05 -6.92 15.57
N ASN A 104 24.93 -5.99 15.24
CA ASN A 104 24.97 -4.68 15.91
C ASN A 104 24.08 -3.68 15.15
N PHE A 105 22.99 -3.27 15.78
CA PHE A 105 22.06 -2.27 15.24
C PHE A 105 22.29 -0.85 15.79
N ASP A 106 23.40 -0.63 16.52
CA ASP A 106 23.75 0.64 17.17
C ASP A 106 22.63 1.19 18.07
N LEU A 107 21.93 0.29 18.79
CA LEU A 107 20.80 0.65 19.65
C LEU A 107 21.20 1.56 20.82
N ASP A 108 22.48 1.56 21.18
CA ASP A 108 23.09 2.43 22.19
C ASP A 108 23.00 3.92 21.82
N LYS A 109 23.02 4.25 20.52
CA LYS A 109 22.96 5.64 20.02
C LYS A 109 21.56 6.24 19.99
N ARG A 110 20.51 5.46 20.28
CA ARG A 110 19.12 5.92 20.16
C ARG A 110 18.77 6.96 21.22
N LEU A 111 18.09 8.02 20.77
CA LEU A 111 17.56 9.08 21.64
C LEU A 111 16.62 8.55 22.74
N ASP A 112 15.93 7.43 22.48
CA ASP A 112 15.11 6.69 23.46
C ASP A 112 15.86 6.36 24.75
N ASN A 113 17.17 6.08 24.70
CA ASN A 113 17.95 5.74 25.90
C ASN A 113 18.02 6.93 26.87
N ILE A 114 18.14 8.14 26.32
CA ILE A 114 18.11 9.39 27.10
C ILE A 114 16.70 9.63 27.66
N LEU A 115 15.67 9.41 26.84
CA LEU A 115 14.27 9.53 27.28
C LEU A 115 13.96 8.58 28.46
N ILE A 116 14.34 7.31 28.35
CA ILE A 116 14.14 6.30 29.40
C ILE A 116 14.87 6.70 30.68
N MET A 117 16.11 7.17 30.57
CA MET A 117 16.88 7.65 31.71
C MET A 117 16.15 8.80 32.43
N LYS A 118 15.61 9.76 31.68
CA LYS A 118 14.85 10.90 32.24
C LYS A 118 13.49 10.48 32.84
N ALA A 119 12.88 9.42 32.31
CA ALA A 119 11.59 8.89 32.77
C ALA A 119 11.69 7.82 33.87
N LYS A 120 12.91 7.40 34.23
CA LYS A 120 13.17 6.23 35.10
C LYS A 120 12.40 6.26 36.42
N ASP A 121 12.36 7.40 37.10
CA ASP A 121 11.67 7.50 38.39
C ASP A 121 10.16 7.29 38.28
N VAL A 122 9.54 7.66 37.16
CA VAL A 122 8.12 7.41 36.91
C VAL A 122 7.87 5.94 36.59
N ILE A 123 8.69 5.35 35.72
CA ILE A 123 8.62 3.91 35.38
C ILE A 123 8.82 3.05 36.64
N GLU A 124 9.67 3.50 37.56
CA GLU A 124 9.93 2.79 38.81
C GLU A 124 8.85 3.00 39.88
N GLY A 125 7.94 3.97 39.69
CA GLY A 125 6.89 4.33 40.64
C GLY A 125 7.39 5.24 41.78
N ARG A 126 8.61 5.78 41.66
CA ARG A 126 9.20 6.74 42.62
C ARG A 126 8.67 8.16 42.43
N ALA A 127 8.20 8.49 41.23
CA ALA A 127 7.52 9.75 40.91
C ALA A 127 6.20 9.50 40.20
N LYS A 128 5.21 10.39 40.39
CA LYS A 128 3.88 10.27 39.76
C LYS A 128 3.79 10.89 38.37
N LYS A 129 4.57 11.95 38.13
CA LYS A 129 4.56 12.74 36.89
C LYS A 129 5.95 13.26 36.54
N LYS A 130 6.29 13.29 35.25
CA LYS A 130 7.49 13.92 34.72
C LYS A 130 7.20 14.62 33.38
N ILE A 131 7.70 15.84 33.23
CA ILE A 131 7.74 16.57 31.96
C ILE A 131 9.19 16.51 31.45
N ILE A 132 9.37 16.22 30.16
CA ILE A 132 10.67 15.97 29.54
C ILE A 132 10.76 16.78 28.25
N ASP A 133 11.59 17.81 28.24
CA ASP A 133 11.95 18.58 27.05
C ASP A 133 13.12 17.94 26.28
N MET A 134 12.95 17.77 24.96
CA MET A 134 13.97 17.25 24.05
C MET A 134 13.86 17.88 22.65
N GLN A 135 14.95 17.82 21.88
CA GLN A 135 14.95 18.10 20.44
C GLN A 135 14.86 16.77 19.70
N ILE A 136 14.18 16.76 18.55
CA ILE A 136 14.05 15.58 17.70
C ILE A 136 14.35 15.91 16.24
N THR A 137 14.96 14.96 15.54
CA THR A 137 15.27 15.04 14.12
C THR A 137 14.64 13.87 13.37
N ASN A 138 14.56 13.98 12.04
CA ASN A 138 13.96 12.94 11.21
C ASN A 138 14.72 11.59 11.26
N GLU A 139 15.96 11.59 11.76
CA GLU A 139 16.77 10.39 11.97
C GLU A 139 16.31 9.57 13.19
N ASP A 140 15.62 10.22 14.15
CA ASP A 140 15.13 9.65 15.39
C ASP A 140 13.87 8.80 15.17
N ARG A 141 14.05 7.64 14.56
CA ARG A 141 12.98 6.69 14.23
C ARG A 141 12.51 5.88 15.45
N ALA A 142 11.23 5.52 15.42
CA ALA A 142 10.56 4.75 16.48
C ALA A 142 10.77 5.34 17.89
N PHE A 143 10.83 6.67 17.96
CA PHE A 143 10.99 7.39 19.22
C PHE A 143 9.81 7.10 20.17
N ALA A 144 10.11 6.95 21.46
CA ALA A 144 9.25 6.53 22.55
C ALA A 144 8.73 5.09 22.53
N SER A 145 9.03 4.29 21.50
CA SER A 145 8.62 2.87 21.46
C SER A 145 9.34 2.04 22.53
N THR A 146 10.63 2.29 22.77
CA THR A 146 11.41 1.53 23.77
C THR A 146 10.99 1.91 25.19
N LEU A 147 10.66 3.19 25.40
CA LEU A 147 10.05 3.66 26.64
C LEU A 147 8.75 2.90 26.93
N SER A 148 7.88 2.77 25.91
CA SER A 148 6.62 2.05 26.02
C SER A 148 6.83 0.57 26.33
N TYR A 149 7.84 -0.08 25.73
CA TYR A 149 8.25 -1.44 26.10
C TYR A 149 8.60 -1.57 27.58
N HIS A 150 9.37 -0.64 28.16
CA HIS A 150 9.70 -0.69 29.59
C HIS A 150 8.48 -0.52 30.48
N ILE A 151 7.54 0.34 30.09
CA ILE A 151 6.26 0.53 30.79
C ILE A 151 5.43 -0.74 30.71
N SER A 152 5.16 -1.25 29.51
CA SER A 152 4.34 -2.45 29.30
C SER A 152 4.96 -3.70 29.92
N ARG A 153 6.29 -3.83 29.98
CA ARG A 153 6.93 -4.93 30.70
C ARG A 153 6.63 -4.97 32.18
N LYS A 154 6.37 -3.82 32.79
CA LYS A 154 6.11 -3.70 34.23
C LYS A 154 4.63 -3.61 34.56
N TYR A 155 3.87 -2.87 33.76
CA TYR A 155 2.46 -2.53 34.00
C TYR A 155 1.48 -3.21 33.03
N VAL A 156 1.99 -4.00 32.07
CA VAL A 156 1.22 -4.73 31.06
C VAL A 156 0.28 -3.79 30.30
N GLU A 157 -1.00 -4.13 30.14
CA GLU A 157 -1.97 -3.33 29.39
C GLU A 157 -2.54 -2.16 30.19
N ILE A 158 -2.45 -2.18 31.53
CA ILE A 158 -2.94 -1.09 32.39
C ILE A 158 -2.14 0.19 32.14
N GLY A 159 -0.82 0.03 31.90
CA GLY A 159 0.09 1.15 31.67
C GLY A 159 0.26 2.06 32.89
N LEU A 160 0.58 3.33 32.65
CA LEU A 160 0.68 4.35 33.68
C LEU A 160 -0.63 5.13 33.82
N PRO A 161 -0.86 5.79 34.98
CA PRO A 161 -1.88 6.83 35.07
C PRO A 161 -1.74 7.88 33.96
N GLU A 162 -2.85 8.48 33.57
CA GLU A 162 -2.88 9.50 32.52
C GLU A 162 -1.97 10.68 32.86
N ASN A 163 -1.30 11.25 31.85
CA ASN A 163 -0.33 12.34 32.02
C ASN A 163 0.87 12.06 32.97
N SER A 164 1.23 10.78 33.19
CA SER A 164 2.41 10.43 34.00
C SER A 164 3.74 10.82 33.34
N ILE A 165 3.88 10.68 32.02
CA ILE A 165 5.07 11.14 31.29
C ILE A 165 4.61 12.04 30.15
N VAL A 166 5.03 13.30 30.18
CA VAL A 166 4.76 14.28 29.13
C VAL A 166 6.08 14.63 28.45
N ILE A 167 6.16 14.40 27.16
CA ILE A 167 7.36 14.62 26.35
C ILE A 167 7.09 15.83 25.47
N GLN A 168 7.85 16.91 25.66
CA GLN A 168 7.78 18.12 24.87
C GLN A 168 8.95 18.11 23.88
N LEU A 169 8.61 17.97 22.60
CA LEU A 169 9.54 17.86 21.49
C LEU A 169 9.49 19.10 20.61
N ARG A 170 10.64 19.46 20.06
CA ARG A 170 10.77 20.46 19.00
C ARG A 170 11.60 19.87 17.85
N GLY A 171 11.17 20.09 16.61
CA GLY A 171 11.87 19.61 15.41
C GLY A 171 11.00 18.73 14.51
N SER A 172 11.59 17.72 13.87
CA SER A 172 10.88 16.85 12.93
C SER A 172 10.94 15.39 13.39
N GLY A 173 9.79 14.76 13.63
CA GLY A 173 9.71 13.38 14.07
C GLY A 173 10.06 12.40 12.95
N GLY A 174 11.01 11.49 13.20
CA GLY A 174 11.31 10.39 12.30
C GLY A 174 10.16 9.39 12.13
N GLN A 175 10.33 8.43 11.22
CA GLN A 175 9.31 7.40 10.97
C GLN A 175 8.95 6.61 12.24
N SER A 176 7.67 6.27 12.39
CA SER A 176 7.14 5.50 13.53
C SER A 176 7.28 6.19 14.89
N MET A 177 7.37 7.53 14.94
CA MET A 177 7.33 8.26 16.21
C MET A 177 6.06 7.90 17.00
N GLY A 178 6.23 7.53 18.27
CA GLY A 178 5.12 7.11 19.13
C GLY A 178 4.51 5.76 18.74
N ALA A 179 5.23 4.90 18.00
CA ALA A 179 4.71 3.56 17.74
C ALA A 179 4.58 2.76 19.05
N PHE A 180 3.46 2.07 19.21
CA PHE A 180 3.09 1.32 20.42
C PHE A 180 3.06 2.16 21.70
N LEU A 181 2.79 3.46 21.60
CA LEU A 181 2.84 4.37 22.75
C LEU A 181 1.90 3.90 23.86
N ALA A 182 2.48 3.60 25.03
CA ALA A 182 1.76 3.08 26.18
C ALA A 182 0.88 4.14 26.85
N ARG A 183 -0.20 3.69 27.51
CA ARG A 183 -1.06 4.53 28.33
C ARG A 183 -0.27 5.30 29.40
N GLY A 184 -0.59 6.59 29.54
CA GLY A 184 0.04 7.52 30.47
C GLY A 184 1.27 8.25 29.92
N VAL A 185 1.67 7.97 28.67
CA VAL A 185 2.70 8.72 27.94
C VAL A 185 2.04 9.65 26.91
N HIS A 186 2.38 10.93 26.98
CA HIS A 186 1.87 11.97 26.08
C HIS A 186 3.06 12.62 25.36
N ILE A 187 2.99 12.71 24.04
CA ILE A 187 3.97 13.39 23.20
C ILE A 187 3.34 14.67 22.66
N TYR A 188 3.98 15.80 22.88
CA TYR A 188 3.69 17.07 22.25
C TYR A 188 4.87 17.41 21.34
N LEU A 189 4.64 17.53 20.04
CA LEU A 189 5.66 17.91 19.07
C LEU A 189 5.29 19.24 18.42
N GLU A 190 6.10 20.24 18.69
CA GLU A 190 6.13 21.50 17.95
C GLU A 190 7.01 21.31 16.71
N GLY A 191 6.38 21.15 15.54
CA GLY A 191 7.03 20.84 14.27
C GLY A 191 6.20 19.94 13.36
N ASP A 192 6.84 18.95 12.73
CA ASP A 192 6.23 17.99 11.80
C ASP A 192 6.70 16.56 12.08
N ALA A 193 6.06 15.55 11.48
CA ALA A 193 6.55 14.17 11.56
C ALA A 193 6.35 13.37 10.27
N ASN A 194 7.18 12.35 10.08
CA ASN A 194 7.16 11.48 8.92
C ASN A 194 6.07 10.39 9.02
N ASP A 195 6.18 9.33 8.24
CA ASP A 195 5.20 8.23 8.18
C ASP A 195 5.05 7.47 9.50
N TYR A 196 3.91 6.79 9.66
CA TYR A 196 3.63 5.83 10.73
C TYR A 196 3.57 6.41 12.15
N VAL A 197 3.31 7.71 12.30
CA VAL A 197 3.08 8.31 13.62
C VAL A 197 1.99 7.54 14.35
N GLY A 198 2.25 7.16 15.59
CA GLY A 198 1.28 6.40 16.40
C GLY A 198 0.95 5.02 15.83
N LYS A 199 1.82 4.39 15.03
CA LYS A 199 1.62 3.01 14.56
C LYS A 199 1.33 2.09 15.75
N CYS A 200 0.22 1.37 15.68
CA CYS A 200 -0.28 0.53 16.76
C CYS A 200 -0.37 1.27 18.10
N LEU A 201 -0.84 2.53 18.10
CA LEU A 201 -1.07 3.30 19.32
C LEU A 201 -1.87 2.47 20.34
N SER A 202 -1.39 2.45 21.59
CA SER A 202 -1.85 1.54 22.64
C SER A 202 -2.13 2.29 23.95
N GLY A 203 -2.89 3.38 23.83
CA GLY A 203 -3.42 4.13 24.97
C GLY A 203 -2.67 5.42 25.29
N GLY A 204 -1.52 5.66 24.67
CA GLY A 204 -0.81 6.94 24.75
C GLY A 204 -1.50 8.06 23.97
N GLU A 205 -0.98 9.27 24.11
CA GLU A 205 -1.46 10.45 23.40
C GLU A 205 -0.36 11.11 22.58
N ILE A 206 -0.69 11.54 21.36
CA ILE A 206 0.24 12.25 20.47
C ILE A 206 -0.43 13.54 19.99
N VAL A 207 0.25 14.67 20.17
CA VAL A 207 -0.19 16.00 19.73
C VAL A 207 0.92 16.57 18.87
N ILE A 208 0.62 16.95 17.63
CA ILE A 208 1.58 17.58 16.71
C ILE A 208 0.96 18.84 16.15
N TYR A 209 1.69 19.95 16.26
CA TYR A 209 1.28 21.25 15.78
C TYR A 209 2.47 22.01 15.20
N PRO A 210 2.25 22.94 14.25
CA PRO A 210 3.31 23.69 13.61
C PRO A 210 4.10 24.52 14.63
N PRO A 211 5.36 24.91 14.32
CA PRO A 211 6.14 25.79 15.18
C PRO A 211 5.38 27.07 15.55
N LEU A 212 5.47 27.49 16.81
CA LEU A 212 4.82 28.73 17.26
C LEU A 212 5.43 29.98 16.61
N SER A 213 6.64 29.85 16.07
CA SER A 213 7.34 30.85 15.26
C SER A 213 6.92 30.87 13.79
N SER A 214 5.93 30.07 13.38
CA SER A 214 5.42 30.07 12.01
C SER A 214 4.87 31.46 11.64
N PRO A 215 5.04 31.90 10.38
CA PRO A 215 4.50 33.19 9.95
C PRO A 215 2.98 33.27 10.15
N PRO A 216 2.40 34.46 10.45
CA PRO A 216 0.95 34.63 10.62
C PRO A 216 0.12 34.20 9.41
N GLU A 217 0.69 34.22 8.21
CA GLU A 217 0.06 33.76 6.97
C GLU A 217 0.08 32.22 6.80
N PHE A 218 0.74 31.48 7.69
CA PHE A 218 0.81 30.02 7.62
C PHE A 218 -0.53 29.39 8.00
N LYS A 219 -1.16 28.73 7.03
CA LYS A 219 -2.42 27.98 7.22
C LYS A 219 -2.14 26.51 7.45
N SER A 220 -2.42 26.01 8.64
CA SER A 220 -2.14 24.61 8.97
C SER A 220 -3.01 23.65 8.15
N GLU A 221 -4.25 24.05 7.85
CA GLU A 221 -5.21 23.28 7.08
C GLU A 221 -4.84 23.08 5.60
N ASP A 222 -3.89 23.86 5.08
CA ASP A 222 -3.39 23.75 3.69
C ASP A 222 -2.07 22.96 3.61
N ASN A 223 -1.49 22.53 4.74
CA ASN A 223 -0.14 21.96 4.81
C ASN A 223 -0.13 20.58 5.47
N ILE A 224 0.75 19.70 4.97
CA ILE A 224 0.97 18.37 5.55
C ILE A 224 1.81 18.52 6.82
N ILE A 225 1.31 17.97 7.94
CA ILE A 225 2.02 17.94 9.22
C ILE A 225 2.50 16.55 9.60
N VAL A 226 1.81 15.50 9.12
CA VAL A 226 2.19 14.10 9.32
C VAL A 226 2.16 13.30 8.01
N GLY A 227 3.10 12.37 7.88
CA GLY A 227 3.23 11.50 6.71
C GLY A 227 2.12 10.45 6.56
N ASN A 228 2.43 9.37 5.86
CA ASN A 228 1.47 8.33 5.48
C ASN A 228 1.23 7.31 6.60
N VAL A 229 0.12 6.59 6.51
CA VAL A 229 -0.17 5.38 7.31
C VAL A 229 -0.11 5.64 8.82
N VAL A 230 -0.51 6.85 9.22
CA VAL A 230 -0.61 7.29 10.61
C VAL A 230 -1.69 6.48 11.33
N LEU A 231 -1.41 6.08 12.57
CA LEU A 231 -2.27 5.25 13.42
C LEU A 231 -2.59 3.87 12.84
N TYR A 232 -1.67 3.31 12.05
CA TYR A 232 -1.82 1.97 11.50
C TYR A 232 -2.10 0.94 12.60
N GLY A 233 -3.29 0.32 12.58
CA GLY A 233 -3.62 -0.74 13.52
C GLY A 233 -3.68 -0.27 14.99
N ALA A 234 -3.94 1.02 15.22
CA ALA A 234 -4.08 1.57 16.57
C ALA A 234 -5.25 0.89 17.31
N SER A 235 -5.04 0.52 18.58
CA SER A 235 -6.06 -0.16 19.39
C SER A 235 -6.74 0.76 20.39
N SER A 236 -6.04 1.79 20.86
CA SER A 236 -6.53 2.77 21.84
C SER A 236 -5.60 3.98 21.90
N GLY A 237 -6.03 5.07 22.54
CA GLY A 237 -5.26 6.30 22.69
C GLY A 237 -5.82 7.45 21.86
N LYS A 238 -5.16 8.60 21.94
CA LYS A 238 -5.60 9.84 21.26
C LYS A 238 -4.50 10.42 20.39
N ALA A 239 -4.88 11.02 19.28
CA ALA A 239 -3.96 11.69 18.38
C ALA A 239 -4.55 12.97 17.78
N PHE A 240 -3.80 14.06 17.85
CA PHE A 240 -4.26 15.40 17.50
C PHE A 240 -3.23 16.05 16.57
N PHE A 241 -3.63 16.34 15.32
CA PHE A 241 -2.73 16.86 14.29
C PHE A 241 -3.27 18.20 13.74
N ARG A 242 -2.62 19.31 14.09
CA ARG A 242 -2.92 20.65 13.53
C ARG A 242 -2.27 20.79 12.15
N GLY A 243 -2.91 20.16 11.18
CA GLY A 243 -2.56 20.17 9.77
C GLY A 243 -3.08 18.91 9.08
N GLN A 244 -2.78 18.77 7.79
CA GLN A 244 -3.21 17.61 7.02
C GLN A 244 -2.33 16.38 7.30
N ALA A 245 -2.98 15.22 7.44
CA ALA A 245 -2.30 13.94 7.31
C ALA A 245 -2.18 13.55 5.82
N ALA A 246 -1.13 12.82 5.46
CA ALA A 246 -1.00 12.29 4.10
C ALA A 246 -1.91 11.06 3.87
N GLU A 247 -1.48 10.11 3.04
CA GLU A 247 -2.32 8.97 2.63
C GLU A 247 -2.53 7.93 3.73
N ARG A 248 -3.62 7.16 3.64
CA ARG A 248 -3.92 6.01 4.52
C ARG A 248 -3.99 6.38 6.01
N PHE A 249 -4.44 7.59 6.31
CA PHE A 249 -4.68 8.04 7.67
C PHE A 249 -5.66 7.11 8.39
N CYS A 250 -5.33 6.66 9.61
CA CYS A 250 -6.14 5.73 10.39
C CYS A 250 -6.44 4.38 9.72
N VAL A 251 -5.56 3.90 8.83
CA VAL A 251 -5.72 2.57 8.22
C VAL A 251 -5.71 1.48 9.30
N ARG A 252 -6.72 0.61 9.28
CA ARG A 252 -6.94 -0.44 10.30
C ARG A 252 -7.04 0.07 11.74
N ASN A 253 -7.38 1.34 11.96
CA ASN A 253 -7.68 1.83 13.30
C ASN A 253 -8.79 0.96 13.93
N SER A 254 -8.54 0.48 15.13
CA SER A 254 -9.38 -0.46 15.86
C SER A 254 -9.89 0.10 17.18
N GLY A 255 -9.52 1.33 17.55
CA GLY A 255 -9.99 1.93 18.80
C GLY A 255 -9.38 3.26 19.23
N ALA A 256 -8.45 3.85 18.47
CA ALA A 256 -7.92 5.17 18.78
C ALA A 256 -8.88 6.29 18.35
N VAL A 257 -8.81 7.41 19.06
CA VAL A 257 -9.48 8.67 18.71
C VAL A 257 -8.48 9.58 18.00
N ALA A 258 -8.84 10.14 16.85
CA ALA A 258 -7.94 10.98 16.08
C ALA A 258 -8.62 12.24 15.54
N VAL A 259 -7.91 13.36 15.53
CA VAL A 259 -8.33 14.62 14.88
C VAL A 259 -7.23 15.10 13.95
N SER A 260 -7.60 15.50 12.73
CA SER A 260 -6.69 16.14 11.77
C SER A 260 -7.43 17.19 10.93
N GLU A 261 -6.71 18.21 10.46
CA GLU A 261 -7.28 19.29 9.64
C GLU A 261 -7.45 18.91 8.16
N GLY A 262 -7.09 17.68 7.79
CA GLY A 262 -7.33 17.10 6.47
C GLY A 262 -6.67 15.75 6.34
N CYS A 263 -7.01 14.99 5.31
CA CYS A 263 -6.32 13.73 5.04
C CYS A 263 -6.19 13.44 3.54
N GLY A 264 -5.13 12.73 3.15
CA GLY A 264 -4.93 12.26 1.79
C GLY A 264 -5.87 11.13 1.38
N ASP A 265 -5.51 10.43 0.30
CA ASP A 265 -6.29 9.29 -0.23
C ASP A 265 -6.32 8.13 0.79
N HIS A 266 -7.40 7.33 0.74
CA HIS A 266 -7.58 6.11 1.56
C HIS A 266 -7.67 6.36 3.08
N GLY A 267 -8.17 7.52 3.51
CA GLY A 267 -8.46 7.77 4.92
C GLY A 267 -9.45 6.75 5.50
N CYS A 268 -9.21 6.28 6.72
CA CYS A 268 -10.01 5.28 7.44
C CYS A 268 -10.18 3.93 6.72
N GLU A 269 -9.28 3.58 5.78
CA GLU A 269 -9.31 2.29 5.09
C GLU A 269 -9.20 1.12 6.10
N TYR A 270 -10.05 0.11 5.96
CA TYR A 270 -10.10 -1.07 6.85
C TYR A 270 -10.25 -0.75 8.34
N MET A 271 -10.75 0.43 8.71
CA MET A 271 -11.00 0.79 10.11
C MET A 271 -12.09 -0.12 10.69
N THR A 272 -11.82 -0.69 11.87
CA THR A 272 -12.70 -1.64 12.58
C THR A 272 -13.18 -1.12 13.94
N GLY A 273 -12.68 0.04 14.38
CA GLY A 273 -13.05 0.67 15.65
C GLY A 273 -12.37 2.02 15.85
N GLY A 274 -12.78 2.76 16.88
CA GLY A 274 -12.28 4.11 17.18
C GLY A 274 -13.16 5.22 16.59
N LYS A 275 -12.72 6.47 16.79
CA LYS A 275 -13.45 7.66 16.32
C LYS A 275 -12.50 8.64 15.65
N VAL A 276 -12.81 9.08 14.44
CA VAL A 276 -11.94 9.97 13.65
C VAL A 276 -12.68 11.25 13.27
N LEU A 277 -12.07 12.40 13.47
CA LEU A 277 -12.61 13.72 13.12
C LEU A 277 -11.68 14.40 12.11
N ILE A 278 -12.20 14.77 10.95
CA ILE A 278 -11.45 15.47 9.90
C ILE A 278 -12.06 16.86 9.68
N LEU A 279 -11.26 17.91 9.86
CA LEU A 279 -11.72 19.31 9.80
C LEU A 279 -11.51 20.00 8.44
N GLY A 280 -11.12 19.25 7.42
CA GLY A 280 -10.87 19.81 6.09
C GLY A 280 -10.94 18.76 4.99
N LEU A 281 -10.22 19.01 3.89
CA LEU A 281 -10.32 18.18 2.69
C LEU A 281 -9.87 16.73 2.95
N THR A 282 -10.64 15.79 2.40
CA THR A 282 -10.26 14.36 2.34
C THR A 282 -9.82 13.99 0.93
N GLY A 283 -8.94 13.00 0.81
CA GLY A 283 -8.64 12.34 -0.45
C GLY A 283 -9.71 11.34 -0.89
N ARG A 284 -9.43 10.64 -1.99
CA ARG A 284 -10.30 9.65 -2.64
C ARG A 284 -10.33 8.33 -1.88
N ASN A 285 -11.37 7.53 -2.16
CA ASN A 285 -11.56 6.19 -1.62
C ASN A 285 -11.53 6.15 -0.08
N PHE A 286 -12.04 7.20 0.56
CA PHE A 286 -12.19 7.28 2.01
C PHE A 286 -13.11 6.17 2.51
N ALA A 287 -12.84 5.60 3.68
CA ALA A 287 -13.60 4.53 4.34
C ALA A 287 -13.71 3.20 3.56
N ALA A 288 -12.87 2.96 2.57
CA ALA A 288 -12.86 1.68 1.85
C ALA A 288 -12.59 0.50 2.79
N GLY A 289 -13.52 -0.48 2.80
CA GLY A 289 -13.43 -1.64 3.68
C GLY A 289 -13.56 -1.32 5.18
N MET A 290 -14.00 -0.11 5.54
CA MET A 290 -14.28 0.26 6.93
C MET A 290 -15.49 -0.55 7.42
N SER A 291 -15.26 -1.39 8.43
CA SER A 291 -16.28 -2.29 9.00
C SER A 291 -16.67 -1.94 10.43
N GLY A 292 -15.99 -0.98 11.07
CA GLY A 292 -16.27 -0.56 12.44
C GLY A 292 -15.66 0.78 12.83
N GLY A 293 -16.20 1.38 13.91
CA GLY A 293 -15.87 2.75 14.34
C GLY A 293 -16.71 3.81 13.64
N LEU A 294 -16.46 5.07 13.98
CA LEU A 294 -17.17 6.24 13.42
C LEU A 294 -16.16 7.27 12.90
N ALA A 295 -16.47 7.90 11.76
CA ALA A 295 -15.72 9.08 11.31
C ALA A 295 -16.67 10.25 11.10
N TYR A 296 -16.19 11.46 11.38
CA TYR A 296 -16.92 12.71 11.23
C TYR A 296 -16.06 13.62 10.35
N VAL A 297 -16.63 14.08 9.24
CA VAL A 297 -15.91 14.88 8.24
C VAL A 297 -16.61 16.21 8.07
N TYR A 298 -15.89 17.30 8.28
CA TYR A 298 -16.36 18.66 8.02
C TYR A 298 -16.29 18.93 6.50
N ASP A 299 -17.43 18.88 5.81
CA ASP A 299 -17.53 18.95 4.34
C ASP A 299 -18.10 20.29 3.87
N LYS A 300 -17.41 21.39 4.17
CA LYS A 300 -17.85 22.74 3.78
C LYS A 300 -18.00 22.93 2.26
N MET A 301 -17.23 22.19 1.46
CA MET A 301 -17.26 22.27 -0.01
C MET A 301 -18.25 21.29 -0.65
N LYS A 302 -18.97 20.47 0.14
CA LYS A 302 -19.91 19.43 -0.33
C LYS A 302 -19.29 18.47 -1.35
N MET A 303 -18.02 18.13 -1.18
CA MET A 303 -17.27 17.25 -2.09
C MET A 303 -17.06 15.84 -1.53
N PHE A 304 -17.27 15.63 -0.23
CA PHE A 304 -16.90 14.40 0.46
C PHE A 304 -17.61 13.16 -0.10
N HIS A 305 -18.89 13.29 -0.47
CA HIS A 305 -19.67 12.19 -1.03
C HIS A 305 -19.01 11.55 -2.27
N GLN A 306 -18.38 12.34 -3.15
CA GLN A 306 -17.72 11.83 -4.36
C GLN A 306 -16.37 11.16 -4.07
N ARG A 307 -15.81 11.41 -2.89
CA ARG A 307 -14.48 10.94 -2.48
C ARG A 307 -14.56 9.76 -1.50
N CYS A 308 -15.72 9.53 -0.89
CA CYS A 308 -15.98 8.39 -0.03
C CYS A 308 -16.33 7.13 -0.83
N ASN A 309 -15.79 5.99 -0.42
CA ASN A 309 -16.23 4.69 -0.87
C ASN A 309 -17.41 4.25 0.00
N VAL A 310 -18.60 4.16 -0.60
CA VAL A 310 -19.86 3.88 0.09
C VAL A 310 -20.24 2.38 0.09
N ASP A 311 -19.35 1.49 -0.35
CA ASP A 311 -19.66 0.05 -0.47
C ASP A 311 -19.97 -0.61 0.89
N SER A 312 -19.32 -0.15 1.97
CA SER A 312 -19.46 -0.71 3.32
C SER A 312 -19.96 0.29 4.37
N VAL A 313 -20.23 1.54 3.98
CA VAL A 313 -20.57 2.64 4.89
C VAL A 313 -21.72 3.49 4.36
N SER A 314 -22.48 4.05 5.31
CA SER A 314 -23.49 5.08 5.04
C SER A 314 -22.95 6.47 5.41
N LEU A 315 -23.39 7.49 4.67
CA LEU A 315 -23.14 8.90 4.94
C LEU A 315 -24.41 9.52 5.51
N GLU A 316 -24.32 10.07 6.72
CA GLU A 316 -25.46 10.64 7.45
C GLU A 316 -25.16 12.05 7.93
N SER A 317 -26.19 12.85 8.14
CA SER A 317 -26.04 14.16 8.78
C SER A 317 -25.79 14.01 10.28
N LEU A 318 -25.02 14.93 10.85
CA LEU A 318 -24.75 14.98 12.29
C LEU A 318 -25.97 15.57 13.04
N VAL A 319 -26.90 14.70 13.47
CA VAL A 319 -28.16 15.12 14.14
C VAL A 319 -28.33 14.56 15.55
N GLU A 320 -27.68 13.44 15.86
CA GLU A 320 -27.82 12.78 17.15
C GLU A 320 -27.15 13.59 18.26
N PRO A 321 -27.83 13.91 19.38
CA PRO A 321 -27.26 14.73 20.46
C PRO A 321 -25.96 14.18 21.04
N GLU A 322 -25.84 12.85 21.12
CA GLU A 322 -24.64 12.17 21.61
C GLU A 322 -23.43 12.40 20.71
N ASP A 323 -23.63 12.34 19.39
CA ASP A 323 -22.59 12.60 18.40
C ASP A 323 -22.22 14.09 18.35
N LEU A 324 -23.23 14.99 18.44
CA LEU A 324 -23.03 16.43 18.47
C LEU A 324 -22.15 16.84 19.66
N ASN A 325 -22.49 16.39 20.87
CA ASN A 325 -21.71 16.66 22.08
C ASN A 325 -20.30 16.08 21.95
N PHE A 326 -20.18 14.84 21.45
CA PHE A 326 -18.87 14.21 21.27
C PHE A 326 -17.97 14.98 20.31
N VAL A 327 -18.48 15.40 19.15
CA VAL A 327 -17.70 16.17 18.17
C VAL A 327 -17.32 17.53 18.74
N PHE A 328 -18.24 18.22 19.42
CA PHE A 328 -17.96 19.53 20.04
C PHE A 328 -16.89 19.43 21.14
N ASP A 329 -17.00 18.45 22.03
CA ASP A 329 -16.01 18.21 23.09
C ASP A 329 -14.62 17.88 22.51
N LEU A 330 -14.59 17.06 21.44
CA LEU A 330 -13.35 16.69 20.77
C LEU A 330 -12.71 17.88 20.04
N LEU A 331 -13.52 18.77 19.44
CA LEU A 331 -13.07 20.04 18.87
C LEU A 331 -12.45 20.94 19.95
N CYS A 332 -13.10 21.07 21.10
CA CYS A 332 -12.60 21.87 22.22
C CYS A 332 -11.26 21.30 22.74
N GLU A 333 -11.17 19.97 22.90
CA GLU A 333 -9.92 19.32 23.30
C GLU A 333 -8.81 19.55 22.26
N PHE A 334 -9.13 19.44 20.98
CA PHE A 334 -8.18 19.68 19.89
C PHE A 334 -7.71 21.14 19.87
N GLN A 335 -8.62 22.10 20.04
CA GLN A 335 -8.30 23.53 20.10
C GLN A 335 -7.39 23.85 21.29
N ILE A 336 -7.70 23.33 22.48
CA ILE A 336 -6.88 23.55 23.69
C ILE A 336 -5.47 22.99 23.53
N LYS A 337 -5.34 21.80 22.92
CA LYS A 337 -4.05 21.10 22.80
C LYS A 337 -3.17 21.61 21.65
N THR A 338 -3.77 22.14 20.59
CA THR A 338 -3.03 22.49 19.36
C THR A 338 -3.07 23.96 18.97
N GLY A 339 -4.01 24.74 19.54
CA GLY A 339 -4.28 26.11 19.13
C GLY A 339 -4.82 26.23 17.70
N SER A 340 -5.52 25.21 17.20
CA SER A 340 -6.10 25.22 15.85
C SER A 340 -7.09 26.38 15.65
N GLU A 341 -6.82 27.21 14.64
CA GLU A 341 -7.70 28.31 14.22
C GLU A 341 -8.97 27.78 13.55
N VAL A 342 -8.86 26.73 12.72
CA VAL A 342 -10.01 26.06 12.10
C VAL A 342 -10.98 25.54 13.15
N ALA A 343 -10.47 24.86 14.18
CA ALA A 343 -11.31 24.38 15.28
C ALA A 343 -11.96 25.54 16.04
N THR A 344 -11.21 26.62 16.28
CA THR A 344 -11.72 27.83 16.94
C THR A 344 -12.89 28.44 16.14
N ASP A 345 -12.75 28.56 14.83
CA ASP A 345 -13.78 29.11 13.96
C ASP A 345 -15.05 28.24 13.94
N ILE A 346 -14.90 26.92 13.88
CA ILE A 346 -16.02 25.97 13.93
C ILE A 346 -16.75 26.07 15.28
N ILE A 347 -16.01 26.12 16.40
CA ILE A 347 -16.59 26.21 17.75
C ILE A 347 -17.39 27.52 17.90
N ASN A 348 -16.82 28.65 17.46
CA ASN A 348 -17.45 29.96 17.56
C ASN A 348 -18.77 30.05 16.76
N HIS A 349 -18.89 29.27 15.69
CA HIS A 349 -20.06 29.24 14.81
C HIS A 349 -20.77 27.87 14.84
N TRP A 350 -20.68 27.14 15.95
CA TRP A 350 -21.14 25.74 16.03
C TRP A 350 -22.59 25.54 15.62
N ALA A 351 -23.48 26.47 16.00
CA ALA A 351 -24.90 26.40 15.68
C ALA A 351 -25.17 26.28 14.16
N THR A 352 -24.33 26.90 13.34
CA THR A 352 -24.40 26.81 11.87
C THR A 352 -23.48 25.73 11.31
N GLU A 353 -22.25 25.65 11.80
CA GLU A 353 -21.19 24.80 11.24
C GLU A 353 -21.41 23.30 11.54
N GLN A 354 -22.19 22.95 12.58
CA GLN A 354 -22.54 21.55 12.87
C GLN A 354 -23.27 20.86 11.69
N HIS A 355 -24.00 21.61 10.87
CA HIS A 355 -24.73 21.08 9.72
C HIS A 355 -23.83 20.75 8.51
N GLU A 356 -22.57 21.18 8.56
CA GLU A 356 -21.56 20.89 7.54
C GLU A 356 -20.82 19.57 7.80
N PHE A 357 -21.06 18.92 8.94
CA PHE A 357 -20.48 17.61 9.25
C PHE A 357 -21.25 16.46 8.62
N VAL A 358 -20.49 15.54 8.03
CA VAL A 358 -20.97 14.25 7.55
C VAL A 358 -20.45 13.15 8.48
N LYS A 359 -21.37 12.35 9.00
CA LYS A 359 -21.08 11.14 9.76
C LYS A 359 -20.92 9.95 8.82
N VAL A 360 -19.79 9.26 8.91
CA VAL A 360 -19.52 8.01 8.20
C VAL A 360 -19.78 6.85 9.15
N TYR A 361 -20.76 6.02 8.80
CA TYR A 361 -21.25 4.95 9.66
C TYR A 361 -21.25 3.60 8.92
N PRO A 362 -20.38 2.65 9.31
CA PRO A 362 -20.31 1.32 8.71
C PRO A 362 -21.58 0.47 8.95
N HIS A 363 -22.04 -0.22 7.91
CA HIS A 363 -23.26 -1.03 7.97
C HIS A 363 -23.19 -2.18 8.97
N GLU A 364 -22.07 -2.91 8.96
CA GLU A 364 -21.83 -4.04 9.87
C GLU A 364 -21.75 -3.60 11.34
N TYR A 365 -21.17 -2.42 11.59
CA TYR A 365 -21.10 -1.84 12.92
C TYR A 365 -22.47 -1.44 13.44
N ARG A 366 -23.27 -0.78 12.60
CA ARG A 366 -24.67 -0.45 12.91
C ARG A 366 -25.46 -1.69 13.29
N ARG A 367 -25.39 -2.73 12.44
CA ARG A 367 -26.07 -4.02 12.69
C ARG A 367 -25.66 -4.64 14.03
N CYS A 368 -24.37 -4.57 14.37
CA CYS A 368 -23.87 -5.06 15.65
C CYS A 368 -24.43 -4.26 16.84
N LEU A 369 -24.44 -2.92 16.77
CA LEU A 369 -24.97 -2.05 17.82
C LEU A 369 -26.48 -2.24 18.02
N GLU A 370 -27.25 -2.33 16.93
CA GLU A 370 -28.69 -2.59 16.99
C GLU A 370 -28.99 -3.96 17.62
N LYS A 371 -28.21 -4.99 17.25
CA LYS A 371 -28.33 -6.32 17.85
C LYS A 371 -28.00 -6.31 19.34
N GLN A 372 -26.92 -5.65 19.74
CA GLN A 372 -26.54 -5.50 21.15
C GLN A 372 -27.62 -4.76 21.96
N ALA A 373 -28.17 -3.68 21.42
CA ALA A 373 -29.27 -2.94 22.06
C ALA A 373 -30.54 -3.81 22.18
N ALA A 374 -30.86 -4.60 21.16
CA ALA A 374 -31.99 -5.53 21.21
C ALA A 374 -31.77 -6.65 22.24
N ASP A 375 -30.56 -7.22 22.31
CA ASP A 375 -30.19 -8.25 23.28
C ASP A 375 -30.18 -7.69 24.71
N ALA A 376 -29.69 -6.47 24.92
CA ALA A 376 -29.75 -5.76 26.20
C ALA A 376 -31.20 -5.48 26.64
N ARG A 377 -32.08 -5.04 25.72
CA ARG A 377 -33.52 -4.87 26.00
C ARG A 377 -34.19 -6.19 26.39
N LYS A 378 -33.86 -7.29 25.70
CA LYS A 378 -34.35 -8.64 26.05
C LYS A 378 -33.86 -9.09 27.42
N MET A 379 -32.59 -8.84 27.75
CA MET A 379 -32.00 -9.19 29.03
C MET A 379 -32.61 -8.35 30.17
N ALA A 380 -32.80 -7.05 29.97
CA ALA A 380 -33.48 -6.16 30.91
C ALA A 380 -34.94 -6.56 31.12
N ALA A 381 -35.68 -6.89 30.05
CA ALA A 381 -37.05 -7.39 30.16
C ALA A 381 -37.12 -8.73 30.90
N LYS A 382 -36.16 -9.65 30.67
CA LYS A 382 -36.09 -10.92 31.38
C LYS A 382 -35.73 -10.75 32.86
N PHE A 383 -34.86 -9.79 33.18
CA PHE A 383 -34.54 -9.42 34.56
C PHE A 383 -35.73 -8.77 35.26
N ALA A 384 -36.42 -7.82 34.60
CA ALA A 384 -37.64 -7.21 35.12
C ALA A 384 -38.73 -8.25 35.38
N ALA A 385 -38.95 -9.18 34.46
CA ALA A 385 -39.92 -10.27 34.64
C ALA A 385 -39.50 -11.24 35.77
N ALA A 386 -38.21 -11.48 35.97
CA ALA A 386 -37.72 -12.30 37.08
C ALA A 386 -37.93 -11.59 38.43
N VAL A 387 -37.63 -10.29 38.51
CA VAL A 387 -37.87 -9.45 39.70
C VAL A 387 -39.37 -9.35 40.02
N GLU A 388 -40.22 -9.20 39.02
CA GLU A 388 -41.68 -9.14 39.19
C GLU A 388 -42.27 -10.49 39.64
N ALA A 389 -41.75 -11.60 39.11
CA ALA A 389 -42.09 -12.94 39.59
C ALA A 389 -41.66 -13.14 41.06
N GLU A 390 -40.48 -12.66 41.45
CA GLU A 390 -39.97 -12.73 42.82
C GLU A 390 -40.78 -11.82 43.77
N LEU A 391 -41.12 -10.59 43.37
CA LEU A 391 -42.00 -9.68 44.11
C LEU A 391 -43.42 -10.26 44.28
N SER A 392 -43.98 -10.86 43.24
CA SER A 392 -45.31 -11.48 43.32
C SER A 392 -45.33 -12.68 44.28
N THR A 393 -44.21 -13.38 44.41
CA THR A 393 -44.03 -14.48 45.37
C THR A 393 -43.97 -13.95 46.81
N ILE A 394 -43.32 -12.79 47.02
CA ILE A 394 -43.25 -12.11 48.33
C ILE A 394 -44.60 -11.53 48.75
N VAL A 395 -45.34 -10.87 47.84
CA VAL A 395 -46.68 -10.33 48.11
C VAL A 395 -47.71 -11.44 48.37
N SER A 396 -47.54 -12.60 47.74
CA SER A 396 -48.35 -13.80 48.03
C SER A 396 -48.06 -14.40 49.41
N ALA A 397 -46.83 -14.25 49.92
CA ALA A 397 -46.46 -14.66 51.26
C ALA A 397 -47.00 -13.70 52.34
N GLU A 398 -47.00 -12.39 52.10
CA GLU A 398 -47.54 -11.40 53.05
C GLU A 398 -49.07 -11.40 53.16
N ASN A 399 -49.80 -11.72 52.08
CA ASN A 399 -51.26 -11.88 52.13
C ASN A 399 -51.74 -13.19 52.82
N SER A 400 -50.81 -14.09 53.15
CA SER A 400 -51.09 -15.29 53.97
C SER A 400 -50.85 -15.07 55.47
N ALA A 401 -50.31 -13.90 55.85
CA ALA A 401 -49.87 -13.60 57.22
C ALA A 401 -50.55 -12.33 57.80
N THR A 402 -51.86 -12.16 57.60
CA THR A 402 -52.67 -11.20 58.38
C THR A 402 -54.04 -11.79 58.74
N ALA A 403 -54.03 -12.71 59.69
CA ALA A 403 -55.20 -13.06 60.51
C ALA A 403 -54.73 -13.59 61.87
N THR A 404 -54.38 -12.69 62.82
CA THR A 404 -54.79 -12.74 64.25
C THR A 404 -54.10 -11.66 65.11
N SER A 405 -54.94 -10.94 65.87
CA SER A 405 -54.75 -10.25 67.18
C SER A 405 -53.65 -9.18 67.33
N SER A 406 -53.98 -7.88 67.46
CA SER A 406 -54.42 -7.13 68.69
C SER A 406 -53.32 -7.08 69.77
N ASN A 407 -52.92 -5.99 70.40
CA ASN A 407 -53.52 -4.67 70.65
C ASN A 407 -52.41 -3.75 71.25
N GLU A 408 -52.74 -2.46 71.47
CA GLU A 408 -52.09 -1.48 72.37
C GLU A 408 -51.09 -0.43 71.81
N THR A 409 -51.70 0.72 71.48
CA THR A 409 -51.46 2.08 72.03
C THR A 409 -50.18 2.88 71.74
N GLU A 410 -50.45 4.05 71.14
CA GLU A 410 -50.07 5.41 71.56
C GLU A 410 -48.92 6.19 70.87
N ASN A 411 -49.35 7.34 70.34
CA ASN A 411 -48.72 8.66 70.33
C ASN A 411 -47.59 9.02 69.34
N ALA A 412 -48.04 9.74 68.31
CA ALA A 412 -47.72 11.15 68.02
C ALA A 412 -46.27 11.58 67.69
N SER A 413 -46.14 11.97 66.42
CA SER A 413 -45.69 13.32 65.95
C SER A 413 -44.20 13.67 65.82
N LYS A 414 -43.90 14.35 64.69
CA LYS A 414 -42.76 15.26 64.39
C LYS A 414 -41.40 14.55 64.31
N SER A 415 -40.41 14.93 63.50
CA SER A 415 -40.17 16.04 62.58
C SER A 415 -38.87 15.71 61.80
N THR A 416 -38.78 16.25 60.58
CA THR A 416 -37.57 16.64 59.83
C THR A 416 -36.24 16.75 60.60
N ILE A 417 -35.11 16.35 59.99
CA ILE A 417 -34.04 17.23 59.47
C ILE A 417 -32.89 16.38 58.85
N SER A 418 -32.17 17.06 57.98
CA SER A 418 -31.17 16.77 56.97
C SER A 418 -29.82 16.12 57.35
N SER A 419 -29.10 15.83 56.25
CA SER A 419 -27.71 16.20 55.89
C SER A 419 -26.56 15.23 56.13
N ASP A 420 -25.88 14.97 55.00
CA ASP A 420 -24.45 14.73 54.78
C ASP A 420 -23.80 13.42 55.23
N GLY A 421 -22.99 12.88 54.31
CA GLY A 421 -21.86 12.03 54.70
C GLY A 421 -21.47 10.91 53.73
N MET A 422 -20.74 11.27 52.67
CA MET A 422 -19.67 10.50 52.00
C MET A 422 -19.76 8.96 51.91
N LEU A 423 -19.98 8.49 50.69
CA LEU A 423 -19.60 7.15 50.21
C LEU A 423 -18.07 6.99 50.11
N LYS A 424 -17.55 5.90 50.68
CA LYS A 424 -16.24 5.30 50.31
C LYS A 424 -16.49 4.03 49.47
N PRO A 425 -15.68 3.73 48.45
CA PRO A 425 -15.90 2.57 47.58
C PRO A 425 -15.42 1.26 48.22
N ILE A 426 -16.23 0.22 48.07
CA ILE A 426 -15.95 -1.17 48.44
C ILE A 426 -15.12 -1.83 47.34
N ALA A 427 -14.15 -2.64 47.79
CA ALA A 427 -13.20 -3.37 46.98
C ALA A 427 -13.79 -4.63 46.33
N ASP A 428 -13.22 -4.93 45.17
CA ASP A 428 -13.32 -6.11 44.31
C ASP A 428 -12.97 -7.41 45.05
N PRO A 429 -13.72 -8.52 44.87
CA PRO A 429 -13.24 -9.83 45.25
C PRO A 429 -13.22 -10.79 44.04
N ASP A 430 -12.02 -11.13 43.59
CA ASP A 430 -11.80 -12.43 42.96
C ASP A 430 -10.41 -12.98 43.34
N LYS A 431 -10.41 -14.01 44.19
CA LYS A 431 -9.43 -15.13 44.29
C LYS A 431 -9.54 -15.84 45.64
N SER A 432 -10.25 -16.96 45.64
CA SER A 432 -9.90 -18.24 46.27
C SER A 432 -11.16 -19.11 46.16
N LEU A 433 -11.14 -20.28 45.53
CA LEU A 433 -10.71 -21.52 46.18
C LEU A 433 -10.63 -22.62 45.10
N ILE A 434 -9.51 -23.33 45.13
CA ILE A 434 -9.30 -24.62 44.48
C ILE A 434 -9.59 -25.72 45.52
N ASN A 435 -10.09 -26.87 45.05
CA ASN A 435 -10.22 -28.18 45.71
C ASN A 435 -11.43 -28.44 46.62
N SER A 436 -12.37 -29.25 46.12
CA SER A 436 -12.56 -30.62 46.62
C SER A 436 -13.54 -31.38 45.72
N GLY A 437 -13.14 -32.59 45.32
CA GLY A 437 -13.90 -33.43 44.40
C GLY A 437 -15.07 -34.13 45.07
N ILE A 438 -16.18 -34.26 44.32
CA ILE A 438 -17.22 -35.26 44.57
C ILE A 438 -17.57 -35.89 43.22
N ARG A 439 -17.29 -37.20 43.11
CA ARG A 439 -17.73 -38.09 42.03
C ARG A 439 -19.19 -38.45 42.25
N THR A 440 -20.00 -38.44 41.19
CA THR A 440 -21.24 -39.23 41.11
C THR A 440 -21.15 -40.19 39.92
N PRO A 441 -21.52 -41.47 40.09
CA PRO A 441 -21.38 -42.49 39.05
C PRO A 441 -22.58 -42.49 38.11
N VAL A 442 -22.35 -42.65 36.80
CA VAL A 442 -23.39 -43.06 35.85
C VAL A 442 -22.97 -44.37 35.23
N THR A 443 -23.84 -45.36 35.38
CA THR A 443 -23.75 -46.75 34.96
C THR A 443 -23.87 -46.91 33.43
N PRO A 444 -23.35 -48.02 32.87
CA PRO A 444 -23.25 -48.22 31.43
C PRO A 444 -24.49 -48.90 30.84
N ILE A 445 -24.78 -48.63 29.56
CA ILE A 445 -25.77 -49.35 28.74
C ILE A 445 -25.05 -49.98 27.53
N PRO A 446 -25.45 -51.19 27.11
CA PRO A 446 -24.53 -52.22 26.62
C PRO A 446 -24.12 -52.15 25.14
N SER A 447 -23.01 -52.84 24.90
CA SER A 447 -22.48 -53.35 23.65
C SER A 447 -23.48 -54.20 22.88
N ASP A 448 -23.62 -53.94 21.59
CA ASP A 448 -23.76 -54.97 20.55
C ASP A 448 -23.75 -54.28 19.18
N PHE A 449 -22.65 -54.37 18.44
CA PHE A 449 -22.65 -54.56 16.99
C PHE A 449 -21.27 -55.09 16.57
N LYS A 450 -21.32 -56.21 15.86
CA LYS A 450 -20.23 -57.16 15.61
C LYS A 450 -19.14 -56.61 14.69
N GLU A 451 -17.89 -56.82 15.10
CA GLU A 451 -16.73 -56.93 14.22
C GLU A 451 -16.94 -58.17 13.34
N ASP A 452 -16.92 -57.98 12.02
CA ASP A 452 -16.50 -58.98 11.02
C ASP A 452 -16.40 -58.27 9.66
N MET A 453 -15.30 -58.52 8.93
CA MET A 453 -14.92 -57.97 7.60
C MET A 453 -13.90 -56.82 7.55
N ILE A 454 -12.85 -56.91 8.37
CA ILE A 454 -11.51 -56.46 7.93
C ILE A 454 -10.59 -57.66 8.09
N ASN A 455 -10.32 -58.35 6.99
CA ASN A 455 -9.07 -59.06 6.70
C ASN A 455 -9.22 -59.72 5.32
N GLU A 456 -8.79 -59.01 4.29
CA GLU A 456 -8.11 -59.58 3.12
C GLU A 456 -7.63 -58.42 2.23
N LEU A 457 -6.44 -58.57 1.66
CA LEU A 457 -5.73 -57.66 0.75
C LEU A 457 -4.73 -56.67 1.40
N THR A 458 -3.90 -57.18 2.29
CA THR A 458 -2.45 -56.93 2.19
C THR A 458 -1.85 -58.02 1.29
N ASP A 459 -1.41 -57.68 0.08
CA ASP A 459 -0.07 -58.02 -0.44
C ASP A 459 0.11 -57.60 -1.91
N ASP A 460 1.33 -57.14 -2.16
CA ASP A 460 1.89 -56.80 -3.46
C ASP A 460 2.00 -58.05 -4.36
N GLY A 461 1.57 -57.91 -5.62
CA GLY A 461 2.02 -58.79 -6.70
C GLY A 461 0.93 -59.23 -7.67
N GLY A 462 0.94 -58.66 -8.88
CA GLY A 462 0.25 -59.28 -10.02
C GLY A 462 -0.50 -58.32 -10.93
N LEU A 463 0.21 -57.43 -11.63
CA LEU A 463 -0.33 -56.73 -12.79
C LEU A 463 0.64 -56.77 -13.98
N ASP A 464 1.27 -57.93 -14.14
CA ASP A 464 1.91 -58.38 -15.37
C ASP A 464 1.33 -59.75 -15.73
N LYS A 465 0.14 -59.73 -16.34
CA LYS A 465 -0.44 -60.78 -17.19
C LYS A 465 -1.89 -60.42 -17.47
N LEU A 466 -2.12 -59.90 -18.66
CA LEU A 466 -3.36 -59.93 -19.49
C LEU A 466 -3.36 -58.71 -20.43
N LYS A 467 -2.33 -58.64 -21.28
CA LYS A 467 -2.47 -58.09 -22.62
C LYS A 467 -2.42 -59.28 -23.57
N GLU A 468 -3.57 -59.71 -24.06
CA GLU A 468 -3.69 -60.24 -25.41
C GLU A 468 -5.16 -60.33 -25.83
N ASN A 469 -5.40 -59.81 -27.04
CA ASN A 469 -6.57 -59.99 -27.91
C ASN A 469 -7.85 -59.18 -27.61
N GLY A 470 -8.07 -58.16 -28.46
CA GLY A 470 -9.40 -57.62 -28.74
C GLY A 470 -9.41 -56.11 -28.97
N LYS A 471 -9.41 -55.70 -30.24
CA LYS A 471 -9.58 -54.32 -30.70
C LYS A 471 -10.87 -53.69 -30.14
N ILE A 472 -10.73 -52.58 -29.42
CA ILE A 472 -11.75 -51.53 -29.37
C ILE A 472 -11.03 -50.25 -29.77
N ALA A 473 -11.28 -49.80 -31.00
CA ALA A 473 -10.77 -48.54 -31.52
C ALA A 473 -11.75 -47.43 -31.15
N ASP A 474 -11.21 -46.35 -30.60
CA ASP A 474 -11.94 -45.12 -30.31
C ASP A 474 -12.19 -44.36 -31.62
N ILE A 475 -13.40 -43.80 -31.75
CA ILE A 475 -13.93 -43.24 -33.01
C ILE A 475 -13.25 -41.92 -33.41
N GLU A 476 -12.44 -41.34 -32.52
CA GLU A 476 -11.77 -40.05 -32.73
C GLU A 476 -10.43 -40.15 -33.49
N ASP A 477 -9.88 -41.36 -33.71
CA ASP A 477 -8.54 -41.54 -34.31
C ASP A 477 -8.55 -41.91 -35.82
N THR A 478 -9.70 -41.81 -36.52
CA THR A 478 -9.82 -42.28 -37.93
C THR A 478 -10.02 -41.18 -38.99
N ILE A 479 -9.71 -39.91 -38.68
CA ILE A 479 -9.66 -38.85 -39.71
C ILE A 479 -8.33 -38.09 -39.58
N GLN A 480 -7.32 -38.54 -40.32
CA GLN A 480 -6.14 -37.73 -40.62
C GLN A 480 -6.49 -36.75 -41.72
N ASP A 481 -6.94 -35.55 -41.32
CA ASP A 481 -7.15 -34.44 -42.24
C ASP A 481 -5.79 -33.79 -42.57
N VAL A 482 -5.14 -34.31 -43.61
CA VAL A 482 -3.84 -33.86 -44.13
C VAL A 482 -3.87 -32.37 -44.53
N ALA A 483 -5.06 -31.79 -44.74
CA ALA A 483 -5.23 -30.36 -44.99
C ALA A 483 -5.04 -29.48 -43.73
N MET A 484 -5.24 -30.04 -42.53
CA MET A 484 -5.05 -29.32 -41.27
C MET A 484 -3.57 -29.29 -40.84
N GLU A 485 -2.79 -30.33 -41.18
CA GLU A 485 -1.35 -30.35 -40.96
C GLU A 485 -0.60 -29.35 -41.85
N GLN A 486 -1.06 -29.11 -43.08
CA GLN A 486 -0.48 -28.05 -43.93
C GLN A 486 -0.84 -26.63 -43.43
N LYS A 487 -1.98 -26.44 -42.74
CA LYS A 487 -2.33 -25.17 -42.06
C LYS A 487 -1.48 -24.90 -40.80
N ASN A 488 -0.91 -25.93 -40.18
CA ASN A 488 -0.10 -25.79 -38.95
C ASN A 488 1.31 -25.22 -39.17
N LEU A 489 1.76 -25.07 -40.42
CA LEU A 489 3.03 -24.41 -40.77
C LEU A 489 3.02 -22.88 -40.51
N VAL A 490 1.88 -22.30 -40.12
CA VAL A 490 1.72 -20.84 -39.85
C VAL A 490 1.81 -20.48 -38.35
N ARG A 491 1.71 -21.42 -37.40
CA ARG A 491 1.81 -21.11 -35.95
C ARG A 491 3.20 -21.39 -35.40
N LYS A 492 4.14 -20.46 -35.64
CA LYS A 492 5.54 -20.57 -35.19
C LYS A 492 5.73 -20.51 -33.66
N TYR A 493 4.75 -20.00 -32.91
CA TYR A 493 4.81 -19.86 -31.45
C TYR A 493 3.48 -20.24 -30.78
N ASP A 494 3.55 -20.87 -29.60
CA ASP A 494 2.38 -21.26 -28.80
C ASP A 494 1.87 -20.08 -27.97
N LYS A 495 0.64 -19.62 -28.24
CA LYS A 495 -0.01 -18.53 -27.50
C LYS A 495 -0.53 -18.97 -26.13
N LEU A 496 -1.23 -20.10 -26.09
CA LEU A 496 -1.93 -20.59 -24.89
C LEU A 496 -0.96 -20.91 -23.75
N ARG A 497 0.23 -21.42 -24.08
CA ARG A 497 1.28 -21.74 -23.09
C ARG A 497 2.56 -20.93 -23.31
N GLY A 498 2.49 -19.80 -24.01
CA GLY A 498 3.66 -18.99 -24.35
C GLY A 498 4.43 -18.49 -23.13
N PHE A 499 3.74 -18.11 -22.06
CA PHE A 499 4.34 -17.68 -20.80
C PHE A 499 5.07 -18.81 -20.04
N VAL A 500 4.70 -20.07 -20.28
CA VAL A 500 5.36 -21.25 -19.72
C VAL A 500 6.56 -21.66 -20.57
N LYS A 501 6.41 -21.62 -21.90
CA LYS A 501 7.40 -22.12 -22.86
C LYS A 501 8.53 -21.14 -23.13
N TYR A 502 8.27 -19.84 -23.08
CA TYR A 502 9.21 -18.81 -23.52
C TYR A 502 9.66 -17.90 -22.38
N LYS A 503 10.99 -17.76 -22.23
CA LYS A 503 11.60 -16.85 -21.27
C LYS A 503 11.52 -15.40 -21.75
N ARG A 504 11.54 -14.45 -20.79
CA ARG A 504 11.66 -13.02 -21.09
C ARG A 504 13.00 -12.77 -21.78
N SER A 505 13.00 -12.03 -22.88
CA SER A 505 14.25 -11.61 -23.50
C SER A 505 14.92 -10.53 -22.66
N THR A 506 16.19 -10.74 -22.28
CA THR A 506 16.97 -9.85 -21.42
C THR A 506 17.92 -8.93 -22.20
N ASN A 507 18.22 -9.27 -23.46
CA ASN A 507 19.23 -8.58 -24.27
C ASN A 507 18.60 -7.50 -25.15
N GLN A 508 18.08 -6.43 -24.53
CA GLN A 508 17.40 -5.32 -25.20
C GLN A 508 18.28 -4.10 -25.48
N TYR A 509 19.48 -4.04 -24.88
CA TYR A 509 20.40 -2.91 -25.01
C TYR A 509 21.57 -3.23 -25.95
N ARG A 510 22.21 -2.18 -26.48
CA ARG A 510 23.53 -2.25 -27.13
C ARG A 510 24.63 -2.56 -26.09
N GLU A 511 25.78 -3.06 -26.55
CA GLU A 511 26.91 -3.37 -25.68
C GLU A 511 27.38 -2.13 -24.91
N THR A 512 27.93 -2.33 -23.72
CA THR A 512 28.36 -1.22 -22.85
C THR A 512 29.43 -0.35 -23.48
N SER A 513 30.42 -0.97 -24.16
CA SER A 513 31.52 -0.27 -24.86
C SER A 513 30.96 0.70 -25.90
N ASP A 514 30.09 0.21 -26.78
CA ASP A 514 29.56 1.01 -27.89
C ASP A 514 28.69 2.17 -27.39
N ARG A 515 27.98 1.94 -26.27
CA ARG A 515 27.12 2.96 -25.67
C ARG A 515 27.88 4.12 -25.04
N LEU A 516 29.17 3.97 -24.71
CA LEU A 516 29.98 5.04 -24.14
C LEU A 516 30.56 5.95 -25.22
N GLU A 517 30.81 5.41 -26.41
CA GLU A 517 31.44 6.12 -27.54
C GLU A 517 30.47 7.00 -28.34
N ASP A 518 29.15 6.92 -28.08
CA ASP A 518 28.15 7.69 -28.82
C ASP A 518 26.93 8.15 -28.00
N TRP A 519 26.15 9.04 -28.62
CA TRP A 519 24.90 9.62 -28.08
C TRP A 519 23.63 8.96 -28.63
N GLY A 520 23.76 7.87 -29.38
CA GLY A 520 22.67 7.11 -29.98
C GLY A 520 21.83 6.36 -28.94
N GLU A 521 20.63 5.92 -29.34
CA GLU A 521 19.71 5.22 -28.44
C GLU A 521 20.35 3.97 -27.83
N ILE A 522 20.15 3.74 -26.54
CA ILE A 522 20.73 2.58 -25.84
C ILE A 522 20.09 1.24 -26.23
N PHE A 523 18.88 1.27 -26.80
CA PHE A 523 18.12 0.08 -27.17
C PHE A 523 18.56 -0.49 -28.52
N ASN A 524 18.67 -1.82 -28.61
CA ASN A 524 18.89 -2.52 -29.86
C ASN A 524 17.53 -2.93 -30.47
N HIS A 525 16.90 -2.00 -31.17
CA HIS A 525 15.57 -2.20 -31.78
C HIS A 525 15.53 -3.38 -32.76
N ALA A 526 16.62 -3.63 -33.50
CA ALA A 526 16.71 -4.76 -34.43
C ALA A 526 16.61 -6.10 -33.70
N LYS A 527 17.34 -6.27 -32.59
CA LYS A 527 17.34 -7.49 -31.76
C LYS A 527 16.02 -7.67 -31.02
N VAL A 528 15.41 -6.58 -30.55
CA VAL A 528 14.08 -6.60 -29.92
C VAL A 528 13.03 -7.09 -30.91
N LYS A 529 13.04 -6.61 -32.17
CA LYS A 529 12.08 -6.98 -33.20
C LYS A 529 12.10 -8.47 -33.56
N GLN A 530 13.27 -9.12 -33.55
CA GLN A 530 13.41 -10.54 -33.88
C GLN A 530 12.62 -11.47 -32.97
N ASN A 531 12.45 -11.10 -31.69
CA ASN A 531 11.81 -11.95 -30.68
C ASN A 531 10.39 -11.50 -30.33
N LEU A 532 9.83 -10.55 -31.09
CA LEU A 532 8.68 -9.78 -30.63
C LEU A 532 7.37 -10.57 -30.60
N GLN A 533 7.11 -11.38 -31.64
CA GLN A 533 5.94 -12.28 -31.65
C GLN A 533 6.02 -13.31 -30.52
N MET A 534 7.22 -13.83 -30.23
CA MET A 534 7.44 -14.75 -29.12
C MET A 534 7.24 -14.07 -27.76
N GLN A 535 7.70 -12.83 -27.58
CA GLN A 535 7.43 -12.07 -26.35
C GLN A 535 5.95 -11.70 -26.20
N ALA A 536 5.26 -11.37 -27.28
CA ALA A 536 3.81 -11.14 -27.28
C ALA A 536 3.00 -12.41 -26.94
N ALA A 537 3.51 -13.59 -27.33
CA ALA A 537 2.94 -14.88 -26.94
C ALA A 537 2.93 -15.12 -25.42
N ARG A 538 3.80 -14.45 -24.66
CA ARG A 538 3.87 -14.56 -23.20
C ARG A 538 2.72 -13.84 -22.48
N CYS A 539 1.96 -13.00 -23.17
CA CYS A 539 0.75 -12.41 -22.59
C CYS A 539 -0.32 -13.50 -22.39
N MET A 540 -0.79 -13.66 -21.16
CA MET A 540 -1.76 -14.69 -20.76
C MET A 540 -3.21 -14.36 -21.13
N ASP A 541 -3.47 -13.16 -21.66
CA ASP A 541 -4.82 -12.64 -21.91
C ASP A 541 -5.74 -12.79 -20.68
N CYS A 542 -5.30 -12.22 -19.57
CA CYS A 542 -5.94 -12.39 -18.27
C CYS A 542 -7.35 -11.81 -18.26
N GLY A 543 -8.31 -12.51 -17.64
CA GLY A 543 -9.69 -12.02 -17.49
C GLY A 543 -9.79 -10.68 -16.76
N VAL A 544 -8.86 -10.39 -15.85
CA VAL A 544 -8.67 -9.06 -15.26
C VAL A 544 -7.27 -8.55 -15.63
N PRO A 545 -7.13 -7.69 -16.65
CA PRO A 545 -5.83 -7.28 -17.14
C PRO A 545 -5.27 -6.11 -16.32
N PHE A 546 -4.67 -6.40 -15.16
CA PHE A 546 -4.06 -5.38 -14.27
C PHE A 546 -3.03 -4.48 -14.94
N CYS A 547 -2.40 -4.91 -16.04
CA CYS A 547 -1.54 -4.04 -16.84
C CYS A 547 -2.26 -2.82 -17.44
N GLN A 548 -3.59 -2.88 -17.64
CA GLN A 548 -4.45 -1.80 -18.16
C GLN A 548 -5.10 -0.97 -17.05
N SER A 549 -5.03 -1.38 -15.78
CA SER A 549 -5.67 -0.66 -14.68
C SER A 549 -4.92 0.63 -14.34
N ASP A 550 -5.51 1.45 -13.46
CA ASP A 550 -4.91 2.70 -12.97
C ASP A 550 -3.54 2.48 -12.30
N ASN A 551 -3.34 1.31 -11.69
CA ASN A 551 -2.05 0.91 -11.10
C ASN A 551 -1.06 0.35 -12.14
N GLY A 552 -1.51 0.11 -13.37
CA GLY A 552 -0.72 -0.45 -14.48
C GLY A 552 -0.35 0.60 -15.51
N CYS A 553 -1.29 1.01 -16.35
CA CYS A 553 -1.04 1.99 -17.39
C CYS A 553 -1.90 3.24 -17.14
N PRO A 554 -1.30 4.41 -16.83
CA PRO A 554 -2.06 5.64 -16.61
C PRO A 554 -2.84 6.14 -17.83
N LEU A 555 -2.50 5.67 -19.03
CA LEU A 555 -3.25 5.94 -20.27
C LEU A 555 -4.40 4.95 -20.48
N SER A 556 -4.54 3.95 -19.62
CA SER A 556 -5.46 2.83 -19.76
C SER A 556 -5.35 2.14 -21.14
N ASN A 557 -4.11 2.01 -21.64
CA ASN A 557 -3.85 1.39 -22.94
C ASN A 557 -4.45 -0.01 -23.03
N ILE A 558 -4.98 -0.38 -24.19
CA ILE A 558 -5.63 -1.68 -24.42
C ILE A 558 -4.58 -2.80 -24.67
N ILE A 559 -3.70 -3.03 -23.68
CA ILE A 559 -2.46 -3.81 -23.79
C ILE A 559 -2.65 -5.25 -24.29
N PRO A 560 -3.42 -6.12 -23.61
CA PRO A 560 -3.71 -7.47 -24.08
C PRO A 560 -4.13 -7.54 -25.55
N LYS A 561 -4.96 -6.60 -26.02
CA LYS A 561 -5.48 -6.62 -27.39
C LYS A 561 -4.39 -6.38 -28.42
N TRP A 562 -3.61 -5.31 -28.30
CA TRP A 562 -2.55 -5.07 -29.27
C TRP A 562 -1.38 -6.06 -29.13
N ASN A 563 -1.15 -6.65 -27.96
CA ASN A 563 -0.22 -7.77 -27.79
C ASN A 563 -0.67 -8.99 -28.60
N ASP A 564 -1.94 -9.34 -28.52
CA ASP A 564 -2.50 -10.47 -29.27
C ASP A 564 -2.43 -10.21 -30.79
N LEU A 565 -2.76 -8.99 -31.23
CA LEU A 565 -2.66 -8.60 -32.64
C LEU A 565 -1.20 -8.65 -33.15
N VAL A 566 -0.22 -8.23 -32.34
CA VAL A 566 1.21 -8.39 -32.67
C VAL A 566 1.60 -9.87 -32.78
N PHE A 567 1.12 -10.70 -31.86
CA PHE A 567 1.34 -12.15 -31.92
C PHE A 567 0.77 -12.77 -33.22
N GLN A 568 -0.42 -12.36 -33.63
CA GLN A 568 -1.06 -12.77 -34.88
C GLN A 568 -0.40 -12.18 -36.14
N GLY A 569 0.54 -11.23 -35.99
CA GLY A 569 1.17 -10.51 -37.10
C GLY A 569 0.30 -9.42 -37.71
N ASN A 570 -0.83 -9.06 -37.09
CA ASN A 570 -1.73 -8.01 -37.55
C ASN A 570 -1.28 -6.63 -37.05
N TRP A 571 -0.19 -6.13 -37.61
CA TRP A 571 0.45 -4.89 -37.19
C TRP A 571 -0.40 -3.63 -37.41
N LYS A 572 -1.24 -3.61 -38.45
CA LYS A 572 -2.10 -2.45 -38.75
C LYS A 572 -3.20 -2.28 -37.71
N GLU A 573 -3.88 -3.36 -37.32
CA GLU A 573 -4.89 -3.31 -36.27
C GLU A 573 -4.26 -3.11 -34.89
N ALA A 574 -3.07 -3.67 -34.65
CA ALA A 574 -2.32 -3.41 -33.41
C ALA A 574 -2.04 -1.91 -33.26
N LEU A 575 -1.59 -1.26 -34.34
CA LEU A 575 -1.40 0.18 -34.38
C LEU A 575 -2.70 0.95 -34.16
N ALA A 576 -3.76 0.61 -34.89
CA ALA A 576 -5.05 1.28 -34.75
C ALA A 576 -5.59 1.19 -33.32
N THR A 577 -5.38 0.05 -32.65
CA THR A 577 -5.75 -0.17 -31.25
C THR A 577 -4.89 0.67 -30.30
N LEU A 578 -3.57 0.72 -30.52
CA LEU A 578 -2.64 1.50 -29.70
C LEU A 578 -2.89 3.01 -29.77
N LEU A 579 -3.24 3.51 -30.96
CA LEU A 579 -3.52 4.94 -31.19
C LEU A 579 -4.89 5.40 -30.66
N GLN A 580 -5.76 4.49 -30.20
CA GLN A 580 -7.02 4.88 -29.57
C GLN A 580 -6.80 5.58 -28.22
N THR A 581 -5.78 5.16 -27.49
CA THR A 581 -5.53 5.60 -26.11
C THR A 581 -4.24 6.41 -25.97
N ASN A 582 -3.30 6.33 -26.92
CA ASN A 582 -2.01 6.99 -26.82
C ASN A 582 -1.69 7.85 -28.05
N ASN A 583 -1.49 9.15 -27.83
CA ASN A 583 -1.05 10.11 -28.85
C ASN A 583 0.38 9.83 -29.34
N PHE A 584 1.28 9.43 -28.45
CA PHE A 584 2.72 9.37 -28.72
C PHE A 584 3.37 8.06 -28.23
N PRO A 585 2.99 6.90 -28.81
CA PRO A 585 3.59 5.62 -28.44
C PRO A 585 5.11 5.56 -28.63
N GLU A 586 5.66 6.37 -29.55
CA GLU A 586 7.10 6.45 -29.79
C GLU A 586 7.87 7.10 -28.65
N PHE A 587 7.21 7.92 -27.82
CA PHE A 587 7.81 8.54 -26.64
C PHE A 587 7.65 7.60 -25.46
N THR A 588 6.41 7.16 -25.16
CA THR A 588 6.12 6.26 -24.03
C THR A 588 6.90 4.95 -24.15
N GLY A 589 6.95 4.34 -25.34
CA GLY A 589 7.72 3.12 -25.61
C GLY A 589 9.22 3.24 -25.36
N ARG A 590 9.78 4.46 -25.30
CA ARG A 590 11.20 4.72 -25.03
C ARG A 590 11.47 5.15 -23.59
N VAL A 591 10.69 6.09 -23.06
CA VAL A 591 11.00 6.76 -21.79
C VAL A 591 10.13 6.34 -20.61
N CYS A 592 8.97 5.71 -20.85
CA CYS A 592 8.09 5.28 -19.76
C CYS A 592 8.82 4.29 -18.82
N PRO A 593 8.65 4.39 -17.49
CA PRO A 593 9.19 3.41 -16.54
C PRO A 593 8.47 2.06 -16.59
N ALA A 594 7.45 1.92 -17.46
CA ALA A 594 6.67 0.70 -17.68
C ALA A 594 5.97 0.15 -16.42
N PRO A 595 5.16 0.96 -15.70
CA PRO A 595 4.38 0.48 -14.55
C PRO A 595 3.44 -0.68 -14.92
N CYS A 596 3.01 -0.73 -16.18
CA CYS A 596 2.21 -1.82 -16.74
C CYS A 596 2.92 -3.17 -16.74
N GLU A 597 4.25 -3.20 -16.83
CA GLU A 597 5.04 -4.43 -16.69
C GLU A 597 5.13 -4.85 -15.22
N GLY A 598 5.24 -3.89 -14.29
CA GLY A 598 5.19 -4.14 -12.84
C GLY A 598 3.84 -4.71 -12.38
N SER A 599 2.74 -4.23 -12.95
CA SER A 599 1.37 -4.68 -12.67
C SER A 599 0.92 -5.88 -13.52
N CYS A 600 1.82 -6.46 -14.33
CA CYS A 600 1.49 -7.63 -15.14
C CYS A 600 1.23 -8.83 -14.23
N VAL A 601 0.09 -9.53 -14.39
CA VAL A 601 -0.26 -10.74 -13.62
C VAL A 601 0.83 -11.81 -13.72
N LEU A 602 1.49 -11.93 -14.87
CA LEU A 602 2.60 -12.87 -15.04
C LEU A 602 3.76 -12.55 -14.08
N GLY A 603 3.95 -11.26 -13.77
CA GLY A 603 4.93 -10.71 -12.83
C GLY A 603 4.85 -11.29 -11.41
N ILE A 604 3.71 -11.87 -11.03
CA ILE A 604 3.53 -12.52 -9.72
C ILE A 604 4.42 -13.77 -9.59
N ASN A 605 4.53 -14.57 -10.65
CA ASN A 605 5.16 -15.89 -10.62
C ASN A 605 6.34 -16.05 -11.60
N SER A 606 6.47 -15.13 -12.57
CA SER A 606 7.51 -15.16 -13.60
C SER A 606 7.83 -13.74 -14.07
N SER A 607 8.85 -13.57 -14.91
CA SER A 607 9.15 -12.24 -15.45
C SER A 607 7.98 -11.73 -16.31
N PRO A 608 7.63 -10.43 -16.24
CA PRO A 608 6.48 -9.91 -16.97
C PRO A 608 6.69 -9.91 -18.49
N VAL A 609 5.61 -9.62 -19.22
CA VAL A 609 5.64 -9.40 -20.68
C VAL A 609 6.40 -8.10 -20.97
N THR A 610 7.18 -8.04 -22.05
CA THR A 610 7.92 -6.83 -22.47
C THR A 610 6.99 -5.84 -23.18
N ILE A 611 5.98 -5.34 -22.46
CA ILE A 611 4.91 -4.46 -22.96
C ILE A 611 5.50 -3.20 -23.60
N LYS A 612 6.46 -2.55 -22.93
CA LYS A 612 7.07 -1.30 -23.43
C LYS A 612 7.79 -1.50 -24.76
N ASN A 613 8.52 -2.61 -24.90
CA ASN A 613 9.23 -2.95 -26.13
C ASN A 613 8.27 -3.25 -27.29
N ILE A 614 7.14 -3.90 -27.01
CA ILE A 614 6.11 -4.18 -28.01
C ILE A 614 5.43 -2.88 -28.46
N GLU A 615 5.10 -1.98 -27.54
CA GLU A 615 4.57 -0.64 -27.87
C GLU A 615 5.51 0.13 -28.80
N CYS A 616 6.80 0.23 -28.44
CA CYS A 616 7.82 0.93 -29.23
C CYS A 616 7.96 0.31 -30.64
N ALA A 617 7.92 -1.02 -30.73
CA ALA A 617 8.06 -1.69 -32.01
C ALA A 617 6.83 -1.55 -32.92
N ILE A 618 5.61 -1.50 -32.37
CA ILE A 618 4.39 -1.27 -33.18
C ILE A 618 4.50 0.07 -33.91
N ILE A 619 4.83 1.14 -33.17
CA ILE A 619 4.88 2.50 -33.74
C ILE A 619 6.06 2.68 -34.69
N ASP A 620 7.25 2.14 -34.38
CA ASP A 620 8.39 2.22 -35.28
C ASP A 620 8.17 1.41 -36.57
N HIS A 621 7.48 0.27 -36.47
CA HIS A 621 7.04 -0.50 -37.63
C HIS A 621 6.08 0.33 -38.50
N ALA A 622 5.11 1.00 -37.88
CA ALA A 622 4.14 1.83 -38.58
C ALA A 622 4.77 2.99 -39.35
N PHE A 623 5.71 3.71 -38.72
CA PHE A 623 6.44 4.78 -39.40
C PHE A 623 7.31 4.25 -40.55
N SER A 624 7.99 3.11 -40.36
CA SER A 624 8.84 2.51 -41.40
C SER A 624 8.06 2.05 -42.63
N ASN A 625 6.78 1.69 -42.45
CA ASN A 625 5.88 1.28 -43.53
C ASN A 625 5.01 2.44 -44.07
N GLY A 626 5.21 3.67 -43.59
CA GLY A 626 4.45 4.84 -44.03
C GLY A 626 2.96 4.82 -43.63
N TRP A 627 2.59 4.12 -42.55
CA TRP A 627 1.20 4.03 -42.10
C TRP A 627 0.76 5.22 -41.23
N ILE A 628 1.71 5.92 -40.61
CA ILE A 628 1.46 7.17 -39.91
C ILE A 628 1.57 8.30 -40.92
N VAL A 629 0.44 8.92 -41.24
CA VAL A 629 0.33 10.05 -42.17
C VAL A 629 -0.41 11.20 -41.49
N PRO A 630 -0.17 12.47 -41.89
CA PRO A 630 -0.89 13.61 -41.33
C PRO A 630 -2.40 13.46 -41.53
N VAL A 631 -3.18 13.62 -40.45
CA VAL A 631 -4.64 13.62 -40.50
C VAL A 631 -5.18 15.04 -40.37
N ILE A 632 -5.40 15.70 -41.52
CA ILE A 632 -5.95 17.06 -41.55
C ILE A 632 -7.48 17.01 -41.28
N PRO A 633 -8.01 17.79 -40.32
CA PRO A 633 -9.44 17.86 -40.06
C PRO A 633 -10.23 18.33 -41.29
N LYS A 634 -11.27 17.57 -41.66
CA LYS A 634 -12.12 17.91 -42.82
C LYS A 634 -12.93 19.18 -42.63
N ILE A 635 -13.32 19.47 -41.39
CA ILE A 635 -14.14 20.62 -41.02
C ILE A 635 -13.39 21.39 -39.94
N ARG A 636 -13.25 22.71 -40.12
CA ARG A 636 -12.73 23.62 -39.10
C ARG A 636 -13.90 24.25 -38.36
N THR A 637 -13.81 24.27 -37.04
CA THR A 637 -14.84 24.82 -36.14
C THR A 637 -14.84 26.36 -36.08
N GLY A 638 -13.79 27.00 -36.61
CA GLY A 638 -13.56 28.44 -36.48
C GLY A 638 -13.00 28.89 -35.13
N LYS A 639 -12.90 27.98 -34.15
CA LYS A 639 -12.34 28.27 -32.83
C LYS A 639 -10.82 28.28 -32.83
N GLN A 640 -10.23 29.30 -32.22
CA GLN A 640 -8.79 29.53 -32.11
C GLN A 640 -8.34 29.25 -30.68
N ILE A 641 -7.36 28.37 -30.49
CA ILE A 641 -6.89 27.94 -29.16
C ILE A 641 -5.39 28.17 -29.03
N ALA A 642 -4.99 28.83 -27.94
CA ALA A 642 -3.58 28.98 -27.57
C ALA A 642 -3.18 27.88 -26.57
N VAL A 643 -2.09 27.17 -26.84
CA VAL A 643 -1.49 26.21 -25.91
C VAL A 643 -0.12 26.73 -25.47
N ILE A 644 0.08 26.95 -24.17
CA ILE A 644 1.31 27.52 -23.65
C ILE A 644 2.22 26.42 -23.10
N GLY A 645 3.35 26.20 -23.78
CA GLY A 645 4.32 25.14 -23.50
C GLY A 645 4.20 23.96 -24.47
N SER A 646 5.33 23.47 -24.98
CA SER A 646 5.38 22.35 -25.94
C SER A 646 5.84 21.02 -25.36
N GLY A 647 5.66 20.83 -24.05
CA GLY A 647 5.90 19.54 -23.41
C GLY A 647 4.90 18.45 -23.86
N PRO A 648 5.01 17.22 -23.35
CA PRO A 648 4.12 16.11 -23.73
C PRO A 648 2.63 16.44 -23.59
N SER A 649 2.24 17.14 -22.52
CA SER A 649 0.86 17.58 -22.29
C SER A 649 0.41 18.61 -23.33
N GLY A 650 1.21 19.63 -23.60
CA GLY A 650 0.90 20.66 -24.59
C GLY A 650 0.76 20.08 -26.00
N LEU A 651 1.67 19.18 -26.39
CA LEU A 651 1.58 18.47 -27.67
C LEU A 651 0.34 17.57 -27.74
N ALA A 652 0.01 16.84 -26.67
CA ALA A 652 -1.16 15.95 -26.66
C ALA A 652 -2.46 16.74 -26.80
N VAL A 653 -2.60 17.84 -26.04
CA VAL A 653 -3.74 18.74 -26.11
C VAL A 653 -3.84 19.35 -27.51
N ALA A 654 -2.74 19.85 -28.07
CA ALA A 654 -2.74 20.44 -29.40
C ALA A 654 -3.17 19.44 -30.48
N HIS A 655 -2.67 18.20 -30.41
CA HIS A 655 -3.06 17.13 -31.33
C HIS A 655 -4.56 16.79 -31.23
N GLN A 656 -5.11 16.63 -30.02
CA GLN A 656 -6.52 16.30 -29.84
C GLN A 656 -7.45 17.45 -30.26
N LEU A 657 -7.12 18.69 -29.90
CA LEU A 657 -7.92 19.86 -30.29
C LEU A 657 -7.87 20.12 -31.80
N ASN A 658 -6.71 19.94 -32.43
CA ASN A 658 -6.61 20.00 -33.88
C ASN A 658 -7.49 18.92 -34.52
N LYS A 659 -7.42 17.66 -34.04
CA LYS A 659 -8.25 16.57 -34.54
C LYS A 659 -9.76 16.83 -34.39
N ALA A 660 -10.18 17.56 -33.36
CA ALA A 660 -11.55 18.03 -33.18
C ALA A 660 -11.97 19.17 -34.13
N GLY A 661 -11.05 19.68 -34.95
CA GLY A 661 -11.30 20.73 -35.93
C GLY A 661 -11.03 22.15 -35.43
N HIS A 662 -10.43 22.33 -34.26
CA HIS A 662 -9.99 23.65 -33.79
C HIS A 662 -8.69 24.08 -34.47
N SER A 663 -8.46 25.38 -34.56
CA SER A 663 -7.18 25.95 -34.98
C SER A 663 -6.32 26.18 -33.75
N VAL A 664 -5.12 25.59 -33.71
CA VAL A 664 -4.29 25.55 -32.50
C VAL A 664 -2.93 26.17 -32.78
N THR A 665 -2.55 27.13 -31.93
CA THR A 665 -1.20 27.70 -31.90
C THR A 665 -0.51 27.34 -30.57
N VAL A 666 0.63 26.67 -30.66
CA VAL A 666 1.45 26.29 -29.51
C VAL A 666 2.60 27.28 -29.34
N TYR A 667 2.72 27.88 -28.16
CA TYR A 667 3.78 28.83 -27.80
C TYR A 667 4.84 28.14 -26.96
N GLU A 668 6.09 28.18 -27.39
CA GLU A 668 7.25 27.59 -26.72
C GLU A 668 8.29 28.66 -26.43
N ARG A 669 8.76 28.68 -25.18
CA ARG A 669 9.78 29.66 -24.73
C ARG A 669 11.16 29.35 -25.28
N ASN A 670 11.47 28.09 -25.55
CA ASN A 670 12.73 27.68 -26.13
C ASN A 670 12.72 27.81 -27.66
N ASP A 671 13.88 27.66 -28.27
CA ASP A 671 14.12 27.75 -29.71
C ASP A 671 13.56 26.55 -30.49
N ARG A 672 13.26 25.43 -29.80
CA ARG A 672 12.72 24.20 -30.42
C ARG A 672 11.56 23.60 -29.61
N ILE A 673 10.66 22.95 -30.33
CA ILE A 673 9.46 22.28 -29.81
C ILE A 673 9.81 20.94 -29.16
N GLY A 674 9.09 20.61 -28.08
CA GLY A 674 9.15 19.34 -27.36
C GLY A 674 9.38 19.48 -25.86
N GLY A 675 9.63 20.68 -25.34
CA GLY A 675 9.90 20.93 -23.92
C GLY A 675 10.97 19.98 -23.35
N LEU A 676 10.62 19.24 -22.29
CA LEU A 676 11.51 18.25 -21.66
C LEU A 676 11.93 17.12 -22.62
N LEU A 677 11.08 16.73 -23.58
CA LEU A 677 11.43 15.70 -24.58
C LEU A 677 12.60 16.19 -25.47
N ARG A 678 12.67 17.49 -25.71
CA ARG A 678 13.73 18.12 -26.51
C ARG A 678 14.99 18.38 -25.69
N TYR A 679 14.89 19.05 -24.55
CA TYR A 679 16.06 19.53 -23.81
C TYR A 679 16.28 18.95 -22.42
N GLY A 680 15.36 18.16 -21.87
CA GLY A 680 15.58 17.52 -20.57
C GLY A 680 16.11 16.10 -20.68
N ILE A 681 15.42 15.25 -21.44
CA ILE A 681 15.76 13.83 -21.56
C ILE A 681 16.97 13.69 -22.50
N PRO A 682 18.03 12.94 -22.14
CA PRO A 682 19.18 12.75 -23.04
C PRO A 682 18.85 11.99 -24.34
N SER A 683 19.53 12.33 -25.43
CA SER A 683 19.42 11.66 -26.76
C SER A 683 19.54 10.14 -26.72
N MET A 684 20.38 9.61 -25.81
CA MET A 684 20.59 8.16 -25.64
C MET A 684 19.35 7.42 -25.10
N LYS A 685 18.42 8.12 -24.44
CA LYS A 685 17.13 7.57 -23.99
C LYS A 685 16.01 7.85 -24.99
N LEU A 686 16.00 9.04 -25.58
CA LEU A 686 14.99 9.47 -26.56
C LEU A 686 15.65 10.28 -27.67
N SER A 687 15.72 9.71 -28.87
CA SER A 687 16.29 10.39 -30.03
C SER A 687 15.50 11.66 -30.38
N LYS A 688 16.22 12.76 -30.61
CA LYS A 688 15.63 14.04 -31.04
C LYS A 688 15.03 13.99 -32.43
N LYS A 689 15.49 13.05 -33.26
CA LYS A 689 14.89 12.75 -34.57
C LYS A 689 13.46 12.22 -34.42
N VAL A 690 13.20 11.41 -33.40
CA VAL A 690 11.85 10.87 -33.11
C VAL A 690 10.92 11.99 -32.65
N VAL A 691 11.40 12.89 -31.79
CA VAL A 691 10.65 14.09 -31.38
C VAL A 691 10.35 14.99 -32.58
N GLN A 692 11.35 15.29 -33.41
CA GLN A 692 11.18 16.13 -34.60
C GLN A 692 10.18 15.53 -35.58
N ARG A 693 10.28 14.24 -35.89
CA ARG A 693 9.34 13.53 -36.78
C ARG A 693 7.88 13.71 -36.35
N ARG A 694 7.59 13.67 -35.04
CA ARG A 694 6.23 13.87 -34.53
C ARG A 694 5.80 15.34 -34.62
N VAL A 695 6.70 16.28 -34.34
CA VAL A 695 6.41 17.72 -34.49
C VAL A 695 6.10 18.03 -35.96
N ASP A 696 6.91 17.54 -36.90
CA ASP A 696 6.70 17.75 -38.34
C ASP A 696 5.34 17.17 -38.79
N LEU A 697 4.97 15.99 -38.29
CA LEU A 697 3.65 15.39 -38.55
C LEU A 697 2.53 16.31 -38.06
N MET A 698 2.62 16.81 -36.83
CA MET A 698 1.63 17.71 -36.24
C MET A 698 1.56 19.07 -36.96
N THR A 699 2.70 19.58 -37.44
CA THR A 699 2.75 20.77 -38.29
C THR A 699 2.03 20.53 -39.61
N ALA A 700 2.26 19.37 -40.25
CA ALA A 700 1.56 18.98 -41.47
C ALA A 700 0.05 18.77 -41.27
N GLU A 701 -0.40 18.46 -40.04
CA GLU A 701 -1.82 18.40 -39.66
C GLU A 701 -2.47 19.79 -39.47
N GLY A 702 -1.66 20.86 -39.52
CA GLY A 702 -2.10 22.25 -39.44
C GLY A 702 -1.97 22.90 -38.06
N ILE A 703 -1.16 22.34 -37.15
CA ILE A 703 -0.84 22.97 -35.86
C ILE A 703 0.28 24.00 -36.07
N GLU A 704 0.05 25.23 -35.61
CA GLU A 704 1.05 26.30 -35.67
C GLU A 704 1.95 26.27 -34.43
N PHE A 705 3.26 26.30 -34.63
CA PHE A 705 4.24 26.34 -33.54
C PHE A 705 4.99 27.67 -33.57
N LYS A 706 5.02 28.37 -32.43
CA LYS A 706 5.80 29.60 -32.24
C LYS A 706 6.84 29.39 -31.14
N THR A 707 8.11 29.44 -31.52
CA THR A 707 9.26 29.26 -30.62
C THR A 707 9.82 30.62 -30.17
N ASN A 708 10.69 30.60 -29.17
CA ASN A 708 11.29 31.81 -28.57
C ASN A 708 10.27 32.83 -28.04
N ILE A 709 9.12 32.35 -27.54
CA ILE A 709 8.09 33.22 -26.93
C ILE A 709 7.82 32.77 -25.51
N ASN A 710 8.29 33.55 -24.54
CA ASN A 710 8.00 33.38 -23.13
C ASN A 710 6.74 34.17 -22.75
N VAL A 711 5.60 33.51 -22.79
CA VAL A 711 4.31 34.11 -22.45
C VAL A 711 4.29 34.58 -20.99
N GLY A 712 3.91 35.84 -20.78
CA GLY A 712 4.01 36.55 -19.51
C GLY A 712 5.26 37.45 -19.40
N LYS A 713 6.25 37.28 -20.29
CA LYS A 713 7.42 38.18 -20.42
C LYS A 713 7.48 38.86 -21.78
N ASP A 714 7.54 38.08 -22.84
CA ASP A 714 7.68 38.59 -24.21
C ASP A 714 6.33 38.97 -24.82
N VAL A 715 5.27 38.25 -24.42
CA VAL A 715 3.89 38.50 -24.88
C VAL A 715 2.95 38.45 -23.67
N SER A 716 1.98 39.37 -23.62
CA SER A 716 0.97 39.42 -22.56
C SER A 716 0.03 38.22 -22.61
N ALA A 717 -0.07 37.49 -21.50
CA ALA A 717 -1.02 36.38 -21.36
C ALA A 717 -2.48 36.85 -21.48
N VAL A 718 -2.79 38.06 -20.99
CA VAL A 718 -4.14 38.65 -21.07
C VAL A 718 -4.51 38.96 -22.52
N GLU A 719 -3.55 39.46 -23.30
CA GLU A 719 -3.77 39.73 -24.72
C GLU A 719 -3.98 38.43 -25.51
N LEU A 720 -3.17 37.40 -25.24
CA LEU A 720 -3.35 36.09 -25.86
C LEU A 720 -4.70 35.48 -25.50
N HIS A 721 -5.12 35.58 -24.25
CA HIS A 721 -6.44 35.11 -23.82
C HIS A 721 -7.59 35.85 -24.50
N ARG A 722 -7.45 37.16 -24.78
CA ARG A 722 -8.45 37.92 -25.54
C ARG A 722 -8.49 37.58 -27.03
N LYS A 723 -7.34 37.19 -27.60
CA LYS A 723 -7.19 36.87 -29.03
C LYS A 723 -7.65 35.45 -29.41
N HIS A 724 -7.74 34.55 -28.44
CA HIS A 724 -8.11 33.15 -28.65
C HIS A 724 -9.38 32.82 -27.88
N ASP A 725 -10.20 31.92 -28.40
CA ASP A 725 -11.42 31.47 -27.71
C ASP A 725 -11.11 30.74 -26.40
N ALA A 726 -9.96 30.07 -26.31
CA ALA A 726 -9.46 29.48 -25.08
C ALA A 726 -7.93 29.47 -25.03
N MET A 727 -7.40 29.36 -23.82
CA MET A 727 -5.97 29.22 -23.55
C MET A 727 -5.74 28.06 -22.60
N VAL A 728 -4.83 27.15 -22.95
CA VAL A 728 -4.45 26.00 -22.12
C VAL A 728 -3.02 26.19 -21.61
N LEU A 729 -2.84 26.13 -20.30
CA LEU A 729 -1.55 26.32 -19.65
C LEU A 729 -0.88 24.97 -19.38
N THR A 730 0.21 24.69 -20.10
CA THR A 730 1.00 23.46 -20.00
C THR A 730 2.48 23.77 -19.74
N LEU A 731 2.73 24.67 -18.78
CA LEU A 731 4.03 25.30 -18.53
C LEU A 731 5.10 24.34 -17.97
N GLY A 732 4.66 23.25 -17.33
CA GLY A 732 5.52 22.33 -16.59
C GLY A 732 6.07 22.91 -15.29
N SER A 733 6.88 22.13 -14.56
CA SER A 733 7.58 22.58 -13.36
C SER A 733 9.06 22.78 -13.67
N THR A 734 9.53 24.02 -13.59
CA THR A 734 10.91 24.39 -13.94
C THR A 734 11.68 24.97 -12.75
N TRP A 735 11.06 25.03 -11.58
CA TRP A 735 11.68 25.53 -10.36
C TRP A 735 12.44 24.40 -9.67
N PRO A 736 13.78 24.46 -9.57
CA PRO A 736 14.55 23.42 -8.90
C PRO A 736 14.39 23.53 -7.38
N ARG A 737 14.59 22.40 -6.68
CA ARG A 737 14.76 22.41 -5.22
C ARG A 737 16.23 22.71 -4.92
N ASP A 738 16.48 23.75 -4.15
CA ASP A 738 17.83 24.20 -3.81
C ASP A 738 18.20 23.85 -2.36
N LEU A 739 19.46 23.48 -2.14
CA LEU A 739 19.99 23.17 -0.81
C LEU A 739 20.83 24.36 -0.32
N LYS A 740 20.23 25.20 0.51
CA LYS A 740 20.87 26.41 1.07
C LYS A 740 21.78 26.05 2.25
N ILE A 741 22.89 25.39 1.98
CA ILE A 741 23.91 24.98 2.96
C ILE A 741 25.23 25.72 2.73
N PRO A 742 26.12 25.83 3.73
CA PRO A 742 27.43 26.46 3.55
C PRO A 742 28.22 25.86 2.38
N GLY A 743 28.79 26.71 1.53
CA GLY A 743 29.52 26.29 0.33
C GLY A 743 28.65 26.06 -0.91
N ARG A 744 27.32 26.30 -0.84
CA ARG A 744 26.40 26.21 -1.98
C ARG A 744 26.77 27.17 -3.13
N GLU A 745 27.43 28.28 -2.80
CA GLU A 745 27.90 29.33 -3.69
C GLU A 745 29.20 28.98 -4.43
N LEU A 746 29.87 27.87 -4.09
CA LEU A 746 31.12 27.47 -4.73
C LEU A 746 30.93 27.10 -6.21
N ASP A 747 31.95 27.39 -7.01
CA ASP A 747 31.99 27.01 -8.42
C ASP A 747 31.97 25.48 -8.59
N GLY A 748 31.30 25.01 -9.65
CA GLY A 748 31.14 23.57 -9.92
C GLY A 748 29.82 22.97 -9.44
N ILE A 749 28.99 23.72 -8.71
CA ILE A 749 27.68 23.26 -8.22
C ILE A 749 26.56 23.73 -9.15
N TYR A 750 26.01 22.81 -9.94
CA TYR A 750 25.00 23.11 -10.96
C TYR A 750 23.70 22.32 -10.75
N PHE A 751 22.56 22.94 -11.08
CA PHE A 751 21.29 22.21 -11.17
C PHE A 751 21.30 21.25 -12.36
N ALA A 752 20.71 20.07 -12.18
CA ALA A 752 20.66 19.02 -13.20
C ALA A 752 20.06 19.50 -14.53
N MET A 753 18.94 20.23 -14.50
CA MET A 753 18.30 20.72 -15.71
C MET A 753 19.15 21.74 -16.48
N THR A 754 19.97 22.53 -15.78
CA THR A 754 20.94 23.43 -16.43
C THR A 754 22.01 22.64 -17.17
N PHE A 755 22.58 21.61 -16.53
CA PHE A 755 23.57 20.73 -17.14
C PHE A 755 23.01 19.97 -18.35
N LEU A 756 21.89 19.26 -18.18
CA LEU A 756 21.30 18.42 -19.22
C LEU A 756 20.86 19.26 -20.43
N SER A 757 20.15 20.37 -20.21
CA SER A 757 19.68 21.20 -21.33
C SER A 757 20.80 21.84 -22.12
N THR A 758 21.89 22.23 -21.46
CA THR A 758 23.10 22.74 -22.12
C THR A 758 23.66 21.68 -23.07
N TRP A 759 23.85 20.45 -22.60
CA TRP A 759 24.40 19.37 -23.42
C TRP A 759 23.47 18.92 -24.55
N GLN A 760 22.15 18.93 -24.33
CA GLN A 760 21.20 18.65 -25.40
C GLN A 760 21.23 19.74 -26.48
N LYS A 761 21.36 21.03 -26.10
CA LYS A 761 21.50 22.13 -27.07
C LYS A 761 22.76 22.00 -27.91
N ILE A 762 23.92 21.71 -27.30
CA ILE A 762 25.20 21.52 -28.00
C ILE A 762 25.10 20.40 -29.04
N GLN A 763 24.52 19.27 -28.66
CA GLN A 763 24.33 18.13 -29.57
C GLN A 763 23.41 18.47 -30.75
N GLU A 764 22.45 19.38 -30.55
CA GLU A 764 21.46 19.77 -31.56
C GLU A 764 21.91 20.96 -32.43
N SER A 765 22.83 21.80 -31.95
CA SER A 765 23.34 22.97 -32.67
C SER A 765 24.62 22.70 -33.46
N ASN A 766 25.32 21.58 -33.23
CA ASN A 766 26.66 21.31 -33.76
C ASN A 766 27.66 22.46 -33.54
N SER A 767 27.38 23.38 -32.62
CA SER A 767 28.22 24.53 -32.32
C SER A 767 29.29 24.10 -31.35
N SER A 768 30.56 24.25 -31.73
CA SER A 768 31.73 24.05 -30.88
C SER A 768 31.91 25.13 -29.80
N ASP A 769 30.88 25.93 -29.53
CA ASP A 769 30.93 26.95 -28.50
C ASP A 769 31.04 26.29 -27.13
N GLN A 770 32.18 26.57 -26.48
CA GLN A 770 32.57 26.07 -25.18
C GLN A 770 31.47 26.41 -24.17
N SER A 771 30.69 25.42 -23.77
CA SER A 771 29.83 25.57 -22.61
C SER A 771 30.71 25.71 -21.37
N SER A 772 30.29 26.54 -20.42
CA SER A 772 30.96 26.68 -19.13
C SER A 772 30.83 25.42 -18.25
N ILE A 773 29.99 24.43 -18.64
CA ILE A 773 29.63 23.28 -17.81
C ILE A 773 29.92 21.96 -18.53
N SER A 774 31.16 21.48 -18.37
CA SER A 774 31.62 20.17 -18.84
C SER A 774 32.02 19.26 -17.68
N ALA A 775 31.72 17.97 -17.82
CA ALA A 775 32.10 16.85 -16.94
C ALA A 775 33.36 16.10 -17.44
N LYS A 776 33.81 16.38 -18.66
CA LYS A 776 35.00 15.75 -19.24
C LYS A 776 36.23 15.93 -18.34
N ASP A 777 36.96 14.84 -18.12
CA ASP A 777 38.18 14.78 -17.30
C ASP A 777 37.99 15.28 -15.84
N LYS A 778 36.76 15.21 -15.31
CA LYS A 778 36.42 15.64 -13.94
C LYS A 778 35.86 14.50 -13.10
N ASN A 779 36.01 14.64 -11.79
CA ASN A 779 35.28 13.83 -10.82
C ASN A 779 33.88 14.42 -10.62
N VAL A 780 32.85 13.68 -11.03
CA VAL A 780 31.47 14.14 -10.97
C VAL A 780 30.75 13.52 -9.79
N LEU A 781 30.14 14.37 -8.96
CA LEU A 781 29.23 13.98 -7.88
C LEU A 781 27.81 14.43 -8.23
N VAL A 782 26.84 13.51 -8.17
CA VAL A 782 25.41 13.81 -8.36
C VAL A 782 24.71 13.69 -7.01
N ILE A 783 24.10 14.79 -6.55
CA ILE A 783 23.36 14.85 -5.29
C ILE A 783 21.86 14.71 -5.59
N GLY A 784 21.21 13.71 -5.00
CA GLY A 784 19.81 13.35 -5.24
C GLY A 784 19.66 12.05 -6.07
N GLY A 785 18.43 11.58 -6.23
CA GLY A 785 18.10 10.32 -6.92
C GLY A 785 17.08 10.49 -8.06
N GLY A 786 16.62 9.36 -8.60
CA GLY A 786 15.61 9.31 -9.67
C GLY A 786 16.18 9.43 -11.08
N ASP A 787 15.29 9.49 -12.08
CA ASP A 787 15.65 9.46 -13.50
C ASP A 787 16.59 10.59 -13.92
N THR A 788 16.38 11.79 -13.37
CA THR A 788 17.24 12.96 -13.62
C THR A 788 18.68 12.73 -13.15
N GLY A 789 18.88 12.06 -12.01
CA GLY A 789 20.22 11.72 -11.52
C GLY A 789 20.92 10.72 -12.44
N VAL A 790 20.18 9.70 -12.89
CA VAL A 790 20.68 8.71 -13.87
C VAL A 790 21.02 9.36 -15.20
N ASP A 791 20.25 10.36 -15.63
CA ASP A 791 20.51 11.13 -16.85
C ASP A 791 21.78 11.97 -16.73
N CYS A 792 22.02 12.61 -15.59
CA CYS A 792 23.26 13.33 -15.32
C CYS A 792 24.48 12.39 -15.36
N ILE A 793 24.38 11.21 -14.72
CA ILE A 793 25.46 10.21 -14.72
C ILE A 793 25.73 9.73 -16.15
N GLY A 794 24.67 9.31 -16.86
CA GLY A 794 24.80 8.78 -18.22
C GLY A 794 25.34 9.82 -19.22
N THR A 795 25.01 11.10 -19.03
CA THR A 795 25.52 12.20 -19.85
C THR A 795 26.98 12.52 -19.49
N SER A 796 27.35 12.44 -18.21
CA SER A 796 28.73 12.70 -17.76
C SER A 796 29.70 11.63 -18.24
N LEU A 797 29.29 10.35 -18.23
CA LEU A 797 30.12 9.23 -18.69
C LEU A 797 30.39 9.20 -20.21
N ARG A 798 29.69 10.04 -20.99
CA ARG A 798 29.78 10.12 -22.46
C ARG A 798 30.52 11.37 -22.95
N GLN A 799 31.02 12.19 -22.02
CA GLN A 799 31.88 13.34 -22.30
C GLN A 799 33.33 12.95 -22.10
#